data_AF-A0A9Q4EM98-F1
#
_entry.id   AF-A0A9Q4EM98-F1
#
_cell.length_a   1.000
_cell.length_b   1.000
_cell.length_c   1.000
_cell.angle_alpha   90.00
_cell.angle_beta   90.00
_cell.angle_gamma   90.00
#
_symmetry.space_group_name_H-M   'P 1'
#
loop_
_entity.id
_entity.type
_entity.pdbx_description
1 polymer ?
#
loop_
_entity_poly.entity_id
_entity_poly.type
_entity_poly.pdbx_seq_one_letter_code
_entity_poly.pdbx_strand_id
1 'polypeptide(L)'
;MLIGKRISGRYQILRAIGGGGMANVYLAEDIILDREVAIKILRFDYVNDNEFIRRFRREAQSASSLDHPNIVSIYDLGEEDDIYYIVMEYVEGMTLKEYITANGPLHPKEALSIMEQIVSAIAHAHQNHIVHRDIKPHNILIDHMGNIKVTDFGIATALTSTTITHTNSVLGSVHYLSPEQARGGLATKKSDIYALGIVLFELLTGRIPFDGESAVSIALKHLQAETPSAKRWNPSVPQSVENIILKATAKDPFHRYETAEDMEEDIRTAFDADRLNEKKFTIQDDEEMTKAIPIIKDEELAKTSNETEADMTFPQENQTKKKAKRKKWPWILLTICLIFITAGVLAVTVFPSLFMPKDVKIPDVAGMEYEKAADLLEKEGLQVDSDVLEISDEKIEEGLMVKTDPKAESTVKEGATVTLYKSTGKAKKQIGDVTDQSVDKAKKVLKEQGFKNVTVDEVNNDEKDAGTVIDQNPSAGTELVPDEDQVKLTVSIGPEDITLRDLKTYSKEAASGYLEDNGLKLLEKEAYSDDVPEGQVVKQKPAAGTALKPGNEVEVTFSLGPEKKPAKTVKEKVKIPYEPENEGDELEVQIAIDDADHSISDTYEHFKIKEPVERTIELKIEPGQKGYYQVMVNNKVVSYKTIEYPKDE
;
A
#
# COMPACT_ATOMS: atom_id res chain seq x y z
N MET A 1 -7.93 31.47 -2.10
CA MET A 1 -8.01 30.63 -0.88
C MET A 1 -9.44 30.66 -0.39
N LEU A 2 -10.04 29.49 -0.09
CA LEU A 2 -11.42 29.39 0.40
C LEU A 2 -11.52 29.46 1.94
N ILE A 3 -10.40 29.31 2.65
CA ILE A 3 -10.34 29.41 4.11
C ILE A 3 -10.75 30.81 4.55
N GLY A 4 -11.69 30.90 5.49
CA GLY A 4 -12.30 32.17 5.91
C GLY A 4 -13.40 32.70 4.99
N LYS A 5 -13.65 32.09 3.82
CA LYS A 5 -14.82 32.42 2.98
C LYS A 5 -16.06 31.77 3.60
N ARG A 6 -17.17 32.50 3.54
CA ARG A 6 -18.50 31.98 3.85
C ARG A 6 -19.18 31.54 2.57
N ILE A 7 -19.64 30.29 2.52
CA ILE A 7 -20.39 29.72 1.40
C ILE A 7 -21.89 29.83 1.66
N SER A 8 -22.63 30.29 0.64
CA SER A 8 -24.09 30.46 0.63
C SER A 8 -24.61 31.27 1.83
N GLY A 9 -23.78 32.18 2.35
CA GLY A 9 -24.08 32.98 3.53
C GLY A 9 -24.27 32.20 4.83
N ARG A 10 -24.02 30.88 4.85
CA ARG A 10 -24.32 29.98 5.97
C ARG A 10 -23.10 29.22 6.49
N TYR A 11 -22.25 28.72 5.61
CA TYR A 11 -21.17 27.82 6.00
C TYR A 11 -19.83 28.56 6.03
N GLN A 12 -19.24 28.70 7.20
CA GLN A 12 -17.97 29.39 7.38
C GLN A 12 -16.81 28.39 7.29
N ILE A 13 -15.99 28.47 6.24
CA ILE A 13 -14.85 27.55 6.08
C ILE A 13 -13.76 27.87 7.10
N LEU A 14 -13.38 26.88 7.89
CA LEU A 14 -12.36 26.99 8.94
C LEU A 14 -10.98 26.51 8.45
N ARG A 15 -10.89 25.27 7.94
CA ARG A 15 -9.63 24.67 7.48
C ARG A 15 -9.86 23.55 6.47
N ALA A 16 -8.85 23.22 5.67
CA ALA A 16 -8.86 22.01 4.86
C ALA A 16 -8.62 20.77 5.75
N ILE A 17 -9.38 19.69 5.52
CA ILE A 17 -9.27 18.43 6.26
C ILE A 17 -8.98 17.22 5.37
N GLY A 18 -9.12 17.37 4.05
CA GLY A 18 -8.77 16.31 3.10
C GLY A 18 -8.75 16.83 1.67
N GLY A 19 -8.15 16.06 0.77
CA GLY A 19 -8.07 16.41 -0.65
C GLY A 19 -7.86 15.18 -1.51
N GLY A 20 -8.57 15.11 -2.63
CA GLY A 20 -8.49 14.02 -3.60
C GLY A 20 -8.32 14.51 -5.03
N GLY A 21 -8.33 13.57 -5.98
CA GLY A 21 -8.20 13.87 -7.41
C GLY A 21 -9.34 14.73 -7.98
N MET A 22 -10.53 14.66 -7.38
CA MET A 22 -11.75 15.32 -7.89
C MET A 22 -12.29 16.45 -7.01
N ALA A 23 -12.05 16.39 -5.69
CA ALA A 23 -12.63 17.32 -4.73
C ALA A 23 -11.70 17.58 -3.55
N ASN A 24 -11.87 18.74 -2.91
CA ASN A 24 -11.23 19.10 -1.64
C ASN A 24 -12.27 19.10 -0.54
N VAL A 25 -11.90 18.64 0.66
CA VAL A 25 -12.80 18.58 1.81
C VAL A 25 -12.34 19.59 2.86
N TYR A 26 -13.26 20.41 3.33
CA TYR A 26 -13.01 21.45 4.32
C TYR A 26 -13.88 21.23 5.56
N LEU A 27 -13.34 21.53 6.74
CA LEU A 27 -14.12 21.73 7.95
C LEU A 27 -14.74 23.12 7.89
N ALA A 28 -16.04 23.20 8.14
CA ALA A 28 -16.78 24.44 8.20
C ALA A 28 -17.76 24.45 9.37
N GLU A 29 -18.16 25.64 9.78
CA GLU A 29 -19.18 25.86 10.81
C GLU A 29 -20.49 26.28 10.12
N ASP A 30 -21.58 25.57 10.42
CA ASP A 30 -22.94 25.97 10.05
C ASP A 30 -23.45 26.99 11.05
N ILE A 31 -23.31 28.28 10.72
CA ILE A 31 -23.60 29.39 11.66
C ILE A 31 -25.07 29.52 12.04
N ILE A 32 -25.98 28.85 11.32
CA ILE A 32 -27.41 28.89 11.59
C ILE A 32 -27.79 27.82 12.62
N LEU A 33 -27.22 26.63 12.48
CA LEU A 33 -27.50 25.48 13.36
C LEU A 33 -26.46 25.30 14.47
N ASP A 34 -25.41 26.12 14.48
CA ASP A 34 -24.32 26.13 15.47
C ASP A 34 -23.66 24.74 15.61
N ARG A 35 -23.21 24.20 14.47
CA ARG A 35 -22.56 22.88 14.41
C ARG A 35 -21.45 22.82 13.37
N GLU A 36 -20.47 21.97 13.62
CA GLU A 36 -19.43 21.66 12.65
C GLU A 36 -19.95 20.72 11.56
N VAL A 37 -19.51 20.98 10.33
CA VAL A 37 -19.86 20.22 9.13
C VAL A 37 -18.63 20.05 8.24
N ALA A 38 -18.58 18.96 7.49
CA ALA A 38 -17.60 18.78 6.44
C ALA A 38 -18.20 19.24 5.11
N ILE A 39 -17.43 19.98 4.31
CA ILE A 39 -17.85 20.48 3.00
C ILE A 39 -16.90 19.97 1.93
N LYS A 40 -17.42 19.11 1.06
CA LYS A 40 -16.72 18.57 -0.10
C LYS A 40 -16.97 19.47 -1.29
N ILE A 41 -15.93 20.13 -1.77
CA ILE A 41 -15.97 21.12 -2.86
C ILE A 41 -15.28 20.53 -4.09
N LEU A 42 -15.96 20.56 -5.23
CA LEU A 42 -15.41 20.09 -6.51
C LEU A 42 -14.21 20.96 -6.94
N ARG A 43 -13.14 20.35 -7.45
CA ARG A 43 -11.99 21.09 -7.97
C ARG A 43 -12.36 21.86 -9.23
N PHE A 44 -11.75 23.04 -9.41
CA PHE A 44 -12.02 23.95 -10.54
C PHE A 44 -11.83 23.28 -11.91
N ASP A 45 -10.93 22.30 -12.00
CA ASP A 45 -10.63 21.53 -13.22
C ASP A 45 -11.86 20.81 -13.81
N TYR A 46 -12.88 20.51 -13.00
CA TYR A 46 -14.10 19.80 -13.41
C TYR A 46 -15.35 20.69 -13.51
N VAL A 47 -15.23 21.98 -13.22
CA VAL A 47 -16.37 22.92 -13.18
C VAL A 47 -16.99 23.15 -14.57
N ASN A 48 -16.24 22.91 -15.65
CA ASN A 48 -16.74 23.04 -17.02
C ASN A 48 -17.32 21.75 -17.60
N ASP A 49 -17.24 20.62 -16.88
CA ASP A 49 -17.80 19.34 -17.32
C ASP A 49 -19.23 19.16 -16.80
N ASN A 50 -20.19 19.62 -17.60
CA ASN A 50 -21.62 19.53 -17.28
C ASN A 50 -22.12 18.09 -17.08
N GLU A 51 -21.49 17.10 -17.72
CA GLU A 51 -21.87 15.70 -17.55
C GLU A 51 -21.39 15.18 -16.20
N PHE A 52 -20.15 15.51 -15.83
CA PHE A 52 -19.58 15.21 -14.52
C PHE A 52 -20.39 15.84 -13.39
N ILE A 53 -20.73 17.12 -13.50
CA ILE A 53 -21.51 17.84 -12.48
C ILE A 53 -22.89 17.20 -12.27
N ARG A 54 -23.58 16.83 -13.36
CA ARG A 54 -24.87 16.13 -13.28
C ARG A 54 -24.76 14.79 -12.56
N ARG A 55 -23.69 14.04 -12.81
CA ARG A 55 -23.42 12.76 -12.13
C ARG A 55 -23.11 12.97 -10.65
N PHE A 56 -22.21 13.91 -10.34
CA PHE A 56 -21.85 14.30 -8.97
C PHE A 56 -23.09 14.65 -8.12
N ARG A 57 -24.01 15.46 -8.68
CA ARG A 57 -25.29 15.79 -8.04
C ARG A 57 -26.18 14.57 -7.84
N ARG A 58 -26.32 13.73 -8.86
CA ARG A 58 -27.19 12.54 -8.82
C ARG A 58 -26.72 11.53 -7.77
N GLU A 59 -25.41 11.34 -7.65
CA GLU A 59 -24.81 10.43 -6.67
C GLU A 59 -24.99 10.94 -5.24
N ALA A 60 -24.68 12.21 -5.01
CA ALA A 60 -24.91 12.84 -3.70
C ALA A 60 -26.40 12.86 -3.31
N GLN A 61 -27.30 13.09 -4.27
CA GLN A 61 -28.75 13.00 -4.03
C GLN A 61 -29.18 11.58 -3.67
N SER A 62 -28.61 10.56 -4.33
CA SER A 62 -28.92 9.15 -4.01
C SER A 62 -28.41 8.80 -2.60
N ALA A 63 -27.20 9.25 -2.24
CA ALA A 63 -26.67 9.03 -0.89
C ALA A 63 -27.43 9.81 0.20
N SER A 64 -28.05 10.96 -0.13
CA SER A 64 -28.79 11.78 0.84
C SER A 64 -30.05 11.12 1.40
N SER A 65 -30.59 10.09 0.74
CA SER A 65 -31.73 9.34 1.24
C SER A 65 -31.36 8.23 2.24
N LEU A 66 -30.06 8.00 2.47
CA LEU A 66 -29.60 6.99 3.42
C LEU A 66 -29.58 7.58 4.83
N ASP A 67 -30.25 6.91 5.75
CA ASP A 67 -30.28 7.25 7.18
C ASP A 67 -29.84 6.02 7.97
N HIS A 68 -28.57 6.03 8.40
CA HIS A 68 -27.98 4.92 9.12
C HIS A 68 -26.86 5.43 10.05
N PRO A 69 -26.74 4.93 11.30
CA PRO A 69 -25.73 5.40 12.25
C PRO A 69 -24.29 5.28 11.72
N ASN A 70 -24.01 4.26 10.90
CA ASN A 70 -22.69 4.03 10.30
C ASN A 70 -22.50 4.59 8.88
N ILE A 71 -23.38 5.49 8.41
CA ILE A 71 -23.23 6.22 7.15
C ILE A 71 -23.09 7.71 7.46
N VAL A 72 -22.15 8.39 6.80
CA VAL A 72 -22.01 9.85 6.90
C VAL A 72 -23.25 10.50 6.31
N SER A 73 -23.95 11.28 7.12
CA SER A 73 -25.18 11.95 6.68
C SER A 73 -24.86 13.13 5.76
N ILE A 74 -25.62 13.27 4.67
CA ILE A 74 -25.56 14.44 3.79
C ILE A 74 -26.65 15.42 4.21
N TYR A 75 -26.26 16.65 4.54
CA TYR A 75 -27.18 17.69 5.02
C TYR A 75 -27.69 18.62 3.93
N ASP A 76 -26.83 18.97 2.97
CA ASP A 76 -27.18 19.94 1.95
C ASP A 76 -26.33 19.76 0.68
N LEU A 77 -26.85 20.21 -0.46
CA LEU A 77 -26.13 20.31 -1.73
C LEU A 77 -26.33 21.71 -2.30
N GLY A 78 -25.25 22.35 -2.74
CA GLY A 78 -25.35 23.70 -3.28
C GLY A 78 -24.36 24.04 -4.38
N GLU A 79 -24.58 25.23 -4.94
CA GLU A 79 -23.78 25.85 -5.99
C GLU A 79 -23.72 27.36 -5.72
N GLU A 80 -22.52 27.93 -5.68
CA GLU A 80 -22.28 29.37 -5.52
C GLU A 80 -21.05 29.78 -6.34
N ASP A 81 -21.14 30.81 -7.19
CA ASP A 81 -20.01 31.30 -8.01
C ASP A 81 -19.27 30.19 -8.78
N ASP A 82 -20.00 29.27 -9.42
CA ASP A 82 -19.46 28.07 -10.10
C ASP A 82 -18.73 27.07 -9.17
N ILE A 83 -18.89 27.21 -7.85
CA ILE A 83 -18.40 26.27 -6.84
C ILE A 83 -19.51 25.29 -6.46
N TYR A 84 -19.34 24.03 -6.85
CA TYR A 84 -20.24 22.94 -6.48
C TYR A 84 -19.77 22.29 -5.18
N TYR A 85 -20.68 22.15 -4.21
CA TYR A 85 -20.33 21.61 -2.90
C TYR A 85 -21.41 20.70 -2.32
N ILE A 86 -20.98 19.75 -1.47
CA ILE A 86 -21.82 18.86 -0.67
C ILE A 86 -21.48 19.11 0.80
N VAL A 87 -22.50 19.36 1.61
CA VAL A 87 -22.37 19.52 3.06
C VAL A 87 -22.76 18.21 3.72
N MET A 88 -21.87 17.68 4.55
CA MET A 88 -22.03 16.39 5.20
C MET A 88 -21.63 16.45 6.68
N GLU A 89 -22.02 15.43 7.42
CA GLU A 89 -21.63 15.21 8.82
C GLU A 89 -20.10 15.28 8.96
N TYR A 90 -19.63 16.08 9.93
CA TYR A 90 -18.23 16.07 10.33
C TYR A 90 -18.03 14.95 11.36
N VAL A 91 -17.15 14.00 11.04
CA VAL A 91 -16.76 12.93 11.95
C VAL A 91 -15.39 13.27 12.50
N GLU A 92 -15.31 13.55 13.80
CA GLU A 92 -14.05 13.85 14.49
C GLU A 92 -13.30 12.54 14.78
N GLY A 93 -12.20 12.32 14.08
CA GLY A 93 -11.43 11.09 14.16
C GLY A 93 -10.44 10.95 13.02
N MET A 94 -10.16 9.71 12.62
CA MET A 94 -9.22 9.37 11.55
C MET A 94 -9.85 8.40 10.55
N THR A 95 -9.19 8.20 9.41
CA THR A 95 -9.56 7.16 8.46
C THR A 95 -9.21 5.78 9.02
N LEU A 96 -9.95 4.75 8.58
CA LEU A 96 -9.64 3.37 8.94
C LEU A 96 -8.25 2.97 8.44
N LYS A 97 -7.76 3.57 7.35
CA LYS A 97 -6.38 3.36 6.87
C LYS A 97 -5.35 3.81 7.89
N GLU A 98 -5.49 5.03 8.41
CA GLU A 98 -4.61 5.57 9.45
C GLU A 98 -4.69 4.71 10.72
N TYR A 99 -5.90 4.27 11.09
CA TYR A 99 -6.09 3.37 12.22
C TYR A 99 -5.35 2.03 12.06
N ILE A 100 -5.45 1.40 10.87
CA ILE A 100 -4.72 0.15 10.57
C ILE A 100 -3.21 0.37 10.61
N THR A 101 -2.72 1.50 10.08
CA THR A 101 -1.28 1.81 10.11
C THR A 101 -0.77 2.03 11.54
N ALA A 102 -1.58 2.61 12.43
CA ALA A 102 -1.20 2.87 13.81
C ALA A 102 -1.34 1.65 14.73
N ASN A 103 -2.38 0.82 14.55
CA ASN A 103 -2.77 -0.23 15.50
C ASN A 103 -2.73 -1.66 14.93
N GLY A 104 -2.55 -1.82 13.62
CA GLY A 104 -2.58 -3.14 12.97
C GLY A 104 -1.31 -3.97 13.23
N PRO A 105 -1.37 -5.32 13.12
CA PRO A 105 -2.57 -6.14 12.88
C PRO A 105 -3.51 -6.19 14.09
N LEU A 106 -4.82 -6.11 13.85
CA LEU A 106 -5.83 -6.08 14.92
C LEU A 106 -6.17 -7.48 15.43
N HIS A 107 -6.65 -7.54 16.68
CA HIS A 107 -7.18 -8.78 17.24
C HIS A 107 -8.49 -9.17 16.51
N PRO A 108 -8.74 -10.47 16.20
CA PRO A 108 -9.86 -10.86 15.34
C PRO A 108 -11.25 -10.42 15.84
N LYS A 109 -11.47 -10.34 17.15
CA LYS A 109 -12.72 -9.79 17.73
C LYS A 109 -12.91 -8.30 17.45
N GLU A 110 -11.83 -7.53 17.51
CA GLU A 110 -11.88 -6.09 17.25
C GLU A 110 -12.12 -5.83 15.76
N ALA A 111 -11.41 -6.56 14.90
CA ALA A 111 -11.62 -6.49 13.46
C ALA A 111 -13.07 -6.82 13.04
N LEU A 112 -13.68 -7.85 13.65
CA LEU A 112 -15.08 -8.18 13.37
C LEU A 112 -16.08 -7.16 13.93
N SER A 113 -15.80 -6.53 15.08
CA SER A 113 -16.63 -5.43 15.61
C SER A 113 -16.65 -4.22 14.66
N ILE A 114 -15.48 -3.88 14.08
CA ILE A 114 -15.37 -2.85 13.05
C ILE A 114 -16.12 -3.28 11.78
N MET A 115 -15.91 -4.51 11.32
CA MET A 115 -16.56 -5.02 10.10
C MET A 115 -18.08 -5.14 10.23
N GLU A 116 -18.63 -5.49 11.40
CA GLU A 116 -20.07 -5.53 11.62
C GLU A 116 -20.70 -4.16 11.34
N GLN A 117 -20.11 -3.08 11.85
CA GLN A 117 -20.58 -1.72 11.60
C GLN A 117 -20.47 -1.31 10.12
N ILE A 118 -19.39 -1.68 9.45
CA ILE A 118 -19.20 -1.38 8.01
C ILE A 118 -20.22 -2.16 7.17
N VAL A 119 -20.36 -3.46 7.41
CA VAL A 119 -21.26 -4.32 6.63
C VAL A 119 -22.72 -3.92 6.86
N SER A 120 -23.11 -3.56 8.08
CA SER A 120 -24.44 -3.00 8.37
C SER A 120 -24.74 -1.76 7.53
N ALA A 121 -23.79 -0.83 7.40
CA ALA A 121 -23.94 0.35 6.54
C ALA A 121 -24.12 -0.03 5.06
N ILE A 122 -23.30 -0.96 4.56
CA ILE A 122 -23.35 -1.39 3.16
C ILE A 122 -24.63 -2.16 2.86
N ALA A 123 -25.09 -3.03 3.76
CA ALA A 123 -26.37 -3.73 3.68
C ALA A 123 -27.53 -2.74 3.58
N HIS A 124 -27.59 -1.74 4.46
CA HIS A 124 -28.60 -0.69 4.40
C HIS A 124 -28.59 0.07 3.06
N ALA A 125 -27.41 0.39 2.52
CA ALA A 125 -27.29 1.02 1.21
C ALA A 125 -27.79 0.11 0.08
N HIS A 126 -27.43 -1.18 0.13
CA HIS A 126 -27.83 -2.19 -0.85
C HIS A 126 -29.35 -2.42 -0.88
N GLN A 127 -30.02 -2.37 0.28
CA GLN A 127 -31.48 -2.43 0.39
C GLN A 127 -32.15 -1.25 -0.31
N ASN A 128 -31.51 -0.08 -0.27
CA ASN A 128 -31.94 1.12 -0.98
C ASN A 128 -31.44 1.18 -2.44
N HIS A 129 -30.96 0.04 -2.99
CA HIS A 129 -30.44 -0.09 -4.35
C HIS A 129 -29.23 0.80 -4.67
N ILE A 130 -28.48 1.22 -3.66
CA ILE A 130 -27.26 2.01 -3.80
C ILE A 130 -26.06 1.08 -3.61
N VAL A 131 -25.14 1.12 -4.57
CA VAL A 131 -23.86 0.38 -4.53
C VAL A 131 -22.77 1.39 -4.23
N HIS A 132 -21.85 1.07 -3.32
CA HIS A 132 -20.79 1.99 -2.89
C HIS A 132 -19.70 2.14 -3.96
N ARG A 133 -19.27 1.04 -4.59
CA ARG A 133 -18.31 0.93 -5.71
C ARG A 133 -16.84 1.20 -5.42
N ASP A 134 -16.53 1.93 -4.35
CA ASP A 134 -15.15 2.28 -3.95
C ASP A 134 -14.89 2.02 -2.46
N ILE A 135 -15.25 0.82 -1.98
CA ILE A 135 -15.03 0.44 -0.57
C ILE A 135 -13.53 0.26 -0.33
N LYS A 136 -12.98 1.07 0.59
CA LYS A 136 -11.58 1.00 1.03
C LYS A 136 -11.43 1.70 2.38
N PRO A 137 -10.38 1.41 3.16
CA PRO A 137 -10.17 2.01 4.48
C PRO A 137 -10.02 3.55 4.47
N HIS A 138 -9.71 4.16 3.32
CA HIS A 138 -9.65 5.62 3.19
C HIS A 138 -11.04 6.28 3.17
N ASN A 139 -12.09 5.55 2.77
CA ASN A 139 -13.48 6.02 2.70
C ASN A 139 -14.30 5.58 3.93
N ILE A 140 -13.61 5.13 4.98
CA ILE A 140 -14.22 4.68 6.23
C ILE A 140 -13.55 5.47 7.34
N LEU A 141 -14.35 6.13 8.18
CA LEU A 141 -13.90 6.95 9.30
C LEU A 141 -14.17 6.23 10.60
N ILE A 142 -13.28 6.41 11.58
CA ILE A 142 -13.44 5.95 12.95
C ILE A 142 -13.31 7.15 13.89
N ASP A 143 -14.33 7.36 14.72
CA ASP A 143 -14.32 8.42 15.74
C ASP A 143 -13.54 8.01 16.99
N HIS A 144 -13.33 8.95 17.92
CA HIS A 144 -12.63 8.69 19.18
C HIS A 144 -13.33 7.66 20.10
N MET A 145 -14.60 7.34 19.85
CA MET A 145 -15.38 6.37 20.60
C MET A 145 -15.38 4.97 19.93
N GLY A 146 -14.76 4.83 18.75
CA GLY A 146 -14.72 3.58 18.00
C GLY A 146 -15.95 3.34 17.11
N ASN A 147 -16.80 4.35 16.89
CA ASN A 147 -17.90 4.24 15.94
C ASN A 147 -17.39 4.41 14.52
N ILE A 148 -17.90 3.57 13.62
CA ILE A 148 -17.52 3.59 12.20
C ILE A 148 -18.52 4.39 11.38
N LYS A 149 -18.02 5.21 10.45
CA LYS A 149 -18.81 5.99 9.51
C LYS A 149 -18.29 5.80 8.09
N VAL A 150 -19.11 5.24 7.21
CA VAL A 150 -18.80 5.07 5.78
C VAL A 150 -19.14 6.35 5.03
N THR A 151 -18.22 6.83 4.20
CA THR A 151 -18.37 8.05 3.39
C THR A 151 -18.17 7.76 1.90
N ASP A 152 -18.43 8.75 1.04
CA ASP A 152 -18.10 8.72 -0.38
C ASP A 152 -18.80 7.62 -1.22
N PHE A 153 -20.08 7.37 -0.91
CA PHE A 153 -20.96 6.51 -1.72
C PHE A 153 -21.01 6.98 -3.18
N GLY A 154 -20.37 6.20 -4.08
CA GLY A 154 -20.52 6.32 -5.52
C GLY A 154 -19.81 7.50 -6.20
N ILE A 155 -19.24 8.47 -5.49
CA ILE A 155 -18.72 9.74 -6.06
C ILE A 155 -17.50 9.54 -6.98
N ALA A 156 -16.83 8.38 -6.93
CA ALA A 156 -15.53 8.14 -7.56
C ALA A 156 -15.55 7.47 -8.96
N THR A 157 -16.71 7.09 -9.50
CA THR A 157 -16.77 6.32 -10.77
C THR A 157 -16.56 7.13 -12.06
N ALA A 158 -16.06 8.37 -11.98
CA ALA A 158 -15.84 9.23 -13.14
C ALA A 158 -14.68 8.81 -14.06
N LEU A 159 -13.93 7.78 -13.70
CA LEU A 159 -12.86 7.23 -14.53
C LEU A 159 -13.32 5.88 -15.09
N THR A 160 -14.12 5.94 -16.15
CA THR A 160 -14.40 4.79 -17.02
C THR A 160 -13.10 4.09 -17.41
N SER A 161 -13.12 2.76 -17.36
CA SER A 161 -12.28 1.71 -18.01
C SER A 161 -10.97 2.03 -18.76
N THR A 162 -10.79 3.21 -19.35
CA THR A 162 -9.57 3.64 -20.06
C THR A 162 -8.48 4.21 -19.15
N THR A 163 -8.78 4.49 -17.87
CA THR A 163 -7.80 5.10 -16.96
C THR A 163 -6.85 4.09 -16.30
N ILE A 164 -7.24 2.81 -16.21
CA ILE A 164 -6.36 1.75 -15.66
C ILE A 164 -5.06 1.62 -16.47
N THR A 165 -5.09 1.91 -17.78
CA THR A 165 -3.94 1.75 -18.66
C THR A 165 -3.07 3.00 -18.83
N HIS A 166 -3.48 4.18 -18.35
CA HIS A 166 -2.84 5.45 -18.75
C HIS A 166 -2.41 6.43 -17.65
N THR A 167 -2.65 6.21 -16.36
CA THR A 167 -2.24 7.20 -15.33
C THR A 167 -1.68 6.59 -14.04
N ASN A 168 -0.43 6.94 -13.72
CA ASN A 168 0.25 6.69 -12.43
C ASN A 168 -0.40 7.38 -11.21
N SER A 169 -1.53 8.09 -11.37
CA SER A 169 -2.22 8.82 -10.30
C SER A 169 -3.30 8.00 -9.57
N VAL A 170 -3.56 6.75 -9.99
CA VAL A 170 -4.58 5.85 -9.42
C VAL A 170 -3.92 4.74 -8.58
N LEU A 171 -2.83 5.07 -7.86
CA LEU A 171 -2.03 4.06 -7.17
C LEU A 171 -2.75 3.46 -5.94
N GLY A 172 -3.66 4.21 -5.28
CA GLY A 172 -4.29 3.78 -4.02
C GLY A 172 -5.60 2.98 -4.12
N SER A 173 -6.37 3.13 -5.21
CA SER A 173 -7.71 2.50 -5.31
C SER A 173 -7.69 1.07 -5.87
N VAL A 174 -6.61 0.66 -6.54
CA VAL A 174 -6.55 -0.62 -7.25
C VAL A 174 -6.43 -1.84 -6.32
N HIS A 175 -5.97 -1.64 -5.08
CA HIS A 175 -5.76 -2.72 -4.11
C HIS A 175 -7.05 -3.35 -3.55
N TYR A 176 -8.19 -2.68 -3.73
CA TYR A 176 -9.51 -3.15 -3.25
C TYR A 176 -10.45 -3.48 -4.42
N LEU A 177 -9.92 -3.49 -5.64
CA LEU A 177 -10.69 -3.67 -6.87
C LEU A 177 -11.25 -5.09 -6.97
N SER A 178 -12.53 -5.22 -7.29
CA SER A 178 -13.12 -6.53 -7.57
C SER A 178 -12.64 -7.09 -8.92
N PRO A 179 -12.61 -8.43 -9.11
CA PRO A 179 -12.25 -9.07 -10.38
C PRO A 179 -13.07 -8.54 -11.57
N GLU A 180 -14.37 -8.34 -11.40
CA GLU A 180 -15.23 -7.79 -12.45
C GLU A 180 -14.87 -6.35 -12.82
N GLN A 181 -14.52 -5.50 -11.85
CA GLN A 181 -14.03 -4.14 -12.14
C GLN A 181 -12.64 -4.16 -12.78
N ALA A 182 -11.77 -5.10 -12.40
CA ALA A 182 -10.47 -5.30 -13.03
C ALA A 182 -10.56 -5.72 -14.51
N ARG A 183 -11.66 -6.40 -14.91
CA ARG A 183 -11.98 -6.66 -16.33
C ARG A 183 -12.62 -5.47 -17.06
N GLY A 184 -12.85 -4.35 -16.36
CA GLY A 184 -13.57 -3.18 -16.87
C GLY A 184 -15.10 -3.30 -16.81
N GLY A 185 -15.63 -4.28 -16.07
CA GLY A 185 -17.07 -4.42 -15.79
C GLY A 185 -17.58 -3.38 -14.80
N LEU A 186 -18.91 -3.24 -14.72
CA LEU A 186 -19.56 -2.34 -13.76
C LEU A 186 -19.55 -2.93 -12.35
N ALA A 187 -19.31 -2.09 -11.35
CA ALA A 187 -19.41 -2.47 -9.94
C ALA A 187 -20.85 -2.80 -9.55
N THR A 188 -21.02 -3.92 -8.84
CA THR A 188 -22.31 -4.43 -8.36
C THR A 188 -22.28 -4.59 -6.83
N LYS A 189 -23.40 -4.99 -6.23
CA LYS A 189 -23.46 -5.35 -4.80
C LYS A 189 -22.41 -6.42 -4.43
N LYS A 190 -22.17 -7.40 -5.31
CA LYS A 190 -21.15 -8.44 -5.12
C LYS A 190 -19.71 -7.90 -5.20
N SER A 191 -19.51 -6.78 -5.88
CA SER A 191 -18.21 -6.09 -5.96
C SER A 191 -17.87 -5.42 -4.62
N ASP A 192 -18.87 -4.81 -3.97
CA ASP A 192 -18.72 -4.26 -2.63
C ASP A 192 -18.37 -5.36 -1.60
N ILE A 193 -19.05 -6.51 -1.66
CA ILE A 193 -18.76 -7.69 -0.80
C ILE A 193 -17.32 -8.15 -0.98
N TYR A 194 -16.81 -8.19 -2.21
CA TYR A 194 -15.42 -8.54 -2.47
C TYR A 194 -14.45 -7.57 -1.78
N ALA A 195 -14.68 -6.27 -1.95
CA ALA A 195 -13.85 -5.23 -1.33
C ALA A 195 -13.90 -5.30 0.21
N LEU A 196 -15.06 -5.59 0.80
CA LEU A 196 -15.20 -5.84 2.24
C LEU A 196 -14.34 -7.01 2.73
N GLY A 197 -14.22 -8.08 1.93
CA GLY A 197 -13.32 -9.20 2.20
C GLY A 197 -11.84 -8.78 2.22
N ILE A 198 -11.44 -7.91 1.30
CA ILE A 198 -10.08 -7.33 1.27
C ILE A 198 -9.82 -6.44 2.49
N VAL A 199 -10.79 -5.60 2.88
CA VAL A 199 -10.71 -4.76 4.08
C VAL A 199 -10.57 -5.62 5.35
N LEU A 200 -11.36 -6.69 5.48
CA LEU A 200 -11.25 -7.61 6.61
C LEU A 200 -9.88 -8.29 6.66
N PHE A 201 -9.34 -8.73 5.51
CA PHE A 201 -7.99 -9.28 5.44
C PHE A 201 -6.94 -8.27 5.94
N GLU A 202 -7.05 -7.01 5.53
CA GLU A 202 -6.12 -5.96 5.94
C GLU A 202 -6.22 -5.61 7.42
N LEU A 203 -7.44 -5.55 7.98
CA LEU A 203 -7.64 -5.34 9.42
C LEU A 203 -6.93 -6.42 10.26
N LEU A 204 -7.03 -7.69 9.82
CA LEU A 204 -6.49 -8.83 10.54
C LEU A 204 -4.98 -9.01 10.39
N THR A 205 -4.40 -8.56 9.27
CA THR A 205 -3.00 -8.84 8.94
C THR A 205 -2.11 -7.59 8.90
N GLY A 206 -2.72 -6.40 8.91
CA GLY A 206 -2.04 -5.11 8.67
C GLY A 206 -1.50 -4.96 7.24
N ARG A 207 -1.87 -5.87 6.32
CA ARG A 207 -1.32 -5.97 4.97
C ARG A 207 -2.43 -6.21 3.95
N ILE A 208 -2.22 -5.76 2.73
CA ILE A 208 -3.09 -6.07 1.59
C ILE A 208 -2.75 -7.45 1.01
N PRO A 209 -3.74 -8.23 0.51
CA PRO A 209 -3.51 -9.58 0.01
C PRO A 209 -2.80 -9.60 -1.35
N PHE A 210 -3.01 -8.56 -2.16
CA PHE A 210 -2.44 -8.43 -3.50
C PHE A 210 -1.72 -7.09 -3.64
N ASP A 211 -0.42 -7.16 -3.84
CA ASP A 211 0.44 -5.99 -4.02
C ASP A 211 1.34 -6.18 -5.25
N GLY A 212 1.86 -5.11 -5.87
CA GLY A 212 2.69 -5.21 -7.06
C GLY A 212 3.20 -3.88 -7.59
N GLU A 213 4.21 -3.93 -8.44
CA GLU A 213 4.92 -2.73 -8.96
C GLU A 213 4.06 -1.82 -9.85
N SER A 214 2.90 -2.29 -10.34
CA SER A 214 2.02 -1.49 -11.18
C SER A 214 0.54 -1.77 -10.89
N ALA A 215 -0.31 -0.79 -11.17
CA ALA A 215 -1.76 -0.93 -11.07
C ALA A 215 -2.31 -2.12 -11.87
N VAL A 216 -1.71 -2.38 -13.04
CA VAL A 216 -2.07 -3.52 -13.90
C VAL A 216 -1.68 -4.85 -13.27
N SER A 217 -0.50 -4.95 -12.63
CA SER A 217 -0.08 -6.19 -11.97
C SER A 217 -0.95 -6.51 -10.75
N ILE A 218 -1.36 -5.50 -9.98
CA ILE A 218 -2.31 -5.64 -8.88
C ILE A 218 -3.68 -6.09 -9.41
N ALA A 219 -4.19 -5.47 -10.47
CA ALA A 219 -5.45 -5.87 -11.10
C ALA A 219 -5.41 -7.32 -11.62
N LEU A 220 -4.32 -7.75 -12.24
CA LEU A 220 -4.12 -9.14 -12.66
C LEU A 220 -4.12 -10.11 -11.48
N LYS A 221 -3.52 -9.75 -10.33
CA LYS A 221 -3.59 -10.56 -9.10
C LYS A 221 -5.02 -10.67 -8.58
N HIS A 222 -5.81 -9.59 -8.61
CA HIS A 222 -7.23 -9.68 -8.28
C HIS A 222 -7.98 -10.66 -9.19
N LEU A 223 -7.62 -10.75 -10.48
CA LEU A 223 -8.24 -11.66 -11.44
C LEU A 223 -7.83 -13.14 -11.29
N GLN A 224 -6.55 -13.39 -11.01
CA GLN A 224 -5.95 -14.72 -11.19
C GLN A 224 -5.38 -15.33 -9.90
N ALA A 225 -4.83 -14.52 -9.00
CA ALA A 225 -4.14 -15.05 -7.81
C ALA A 225 -5.15 -15.37 -6.70
N GLU A 226 -5.06 -16.54 -6.09
CA GLU A 226 -5.89 -16.88 -4.93
C GLU A 226 -5.59 -15.98 -3.73
N THR A 227 -6.62 -15.67 -2.94
CA THR A 227 -6.46 -14.88 -1.71
C THR A 227 -5.60 -15.68 -0.71
N PRO A 228 -4.47 -15.15 -0.25
CA PRO A 228 -3.60 -15.86 0.68
C PRO A 228 -4.29 -16.07 2.03
N SER A 229 -3.85 -17.09 2.76
CA SER A 229 -4.35 -17.38 4.11
C SER A 229 -3.97 -16.26 5.09
N ALA A 230 -4.97 -15.66 5.76
CA ALA A 230 -4.73 -14.62 6.77
C ALA A 230 -3.96 -15.17 7.98
N LYS A 231 -4.14 -16.47 8.27
CA LYS A 231 -3.46 -17.19 9.35
C LYS A 231 -1.95 -17.25 9.18
N ARG A 232 -1.43 -17.04 7.96
CA ARG A 232 0.01 -16.93 7.70
C ARG A 232 0.66 -15.78 8.46
N TRP A 233 -0.07 -14.67 8.66
CA TRP A 233 0.45 -13.48 9.36
C TRP A 233 -0.17 -13.28 10.74
N ASN A 234 -1.42 -13.68 10.92
CA ASN A 234 -2.08 -13.63 12.21
C ASN A 234 -2.62 -15.02 12.60
N PRO A 235 -1.81 -15.86 13.28
CA PRO A 235 -2.22 -17.21 13.68
C PRO A 235 -3.40 -17.26 14.67
N SER A 236 -3.76 -16.14 15.29
CA SER A 236 -4.91 -16.04 16.21
C SER A 236 -6.26 -16.05 15.49
N VAL A 237 -6.27 -15.88 14.16
CA VAL A 237 -7.48 -15.90 13.32
C VAL A 237 -8.11 -17.30 13.32
N PRO A 238 -9.35 -17.45 13.84
CA PRO A 238 -10.11 -18.70 13.75
C PRO A 238 -10.45 -19.07 12.29
N GLN A 239 -10.72 -20.35 12.04
CA GLN A 239 -11.02 -20.79 10.67
C GLN A 239 -12.32 -20.19 10.13
N SER A 240 -13.32 -19.99 11.01
CA SER A 240 -14.57 -19.29 10.67
C SER A 240 -14.32 -17.88 10.13
N VAL A 241 -13.44 -17.11 10.77
CA VAL A 241 -13.11 -15.75 10.34
C VAL A 241 -12.36 -15.75 9.01
N GLU A 242 -11.43 -16.69 8.82
CA GLU A 242 -10.72 -16.83 7.54
C GLU A 242 -11.68 -17.22 6.40
N ASN A 243 -12.68 -18.07 6.69
CA ASN A 243 -13.68 -18.46 5.69
C ASN A 243 -14.51 -17.28 5.20
N ILE A 244 -14.78 -16.29 6.05
CA ILE A 244 -15.46 -15.06 5.64
C ILE A 244 -14.66 -14.33 4.57
N ILE A 245 -13.34 -14.20 4.76
CA ILE A 245 -12.44 -13.59 3.77
C ILE A 245 -12.44 -14.39 2.47
N LEU A 246 -12.25 -15.71 2.55
CA LEU A 246 -12.14 -16.57 1.37
C LEU A 246 -13.44 -16.57 0.54
N LYS A 247 -14.59 -16.65 1.20
CA LYS A 247 -15.91 -16.61 0.55
C LYS A 247 -16.19 -15.23 -0.06
N ALA A 248 -15.92 -14.14 0.67
CA ALA A 248 -16.10 -12.78 0.13
C ALA A 248 -15.19 -12.50 -1.07
N THR A 249 -13.94 -13.00 -1.03
CA THR A 249 -12.92 -12.76 -2.06
C THR A 249 -12.86 -13.82 -3.17
N ALA A 250 -13.90 -14.67 -3.28
CA ALA A 250 -14.01 -15.62 -4.39
C ALA A 250 -14.00 -14.87 -5.74
N LYS A 251 -13.29 -15.41 -6.73
CA LYS A 251 -13.07 -14.70 -8.01
C LYS A 251 -14.35 -14.56 -8.82
N ASP A 252 -15.14 -15.62 -8.84
CA ASP A 252 -16.48 -15.61 -9.42
C ASP A 252 -17.49 -15.03 -8.40
N PRO A 253 -18.23 -13.95 -8.74
CA PRO A 253 -19.30 -13.39 -7.91
C PRO A 253 -20.38 -14.39 -7.45
N PHE A 254 -20.60 -15.49 -8.19
CA PHE A 254 -21.58 -16.53 -7.83
C PHE A 254 -21.17 -17.30 -6.58
N HIS A 255 -19.88 -17.43 -6.30
CA HIS A 255 -19.36 -18.14 -5.12
C HIS A 255 -19.23 -17.23 -3.88
N ARG A 256 -19.55 -15.94 -4.01
CA ARG A 256 -19.57 -14.98 -2.89
C ARG A 256 -20.91 -15.03 -2.15
N TYR A 257 -21.00 -14.33 -1.02
CA TYR A 257 -22.29 -14.09 -0.34
C TYR A 257 -23.34 -13.52 -1.30
N GLU A 258 -24.60 -13.92 -1.14
CA GLU A 258 -25.68 -13.41 -1.98
C GLU A 258 -25.97 -11.94 -1.70
N THR A 259 -25.97 -11.61 -0.42
CA THR A 259 -26.26 -10.27 0.08
C THR A 259 -25.22 -9.85 1.13
N ALA A 260 -25.16 -8.55 1.43
CA ALA A 260 -24.28 -8.05 2.50
C ALA A 260 -24.80 -8.49 3.88
N GLU A 261 -26.11 -8.69 4.00
CA GLU A 261 -26.79 -9.23 5.17
C GLU A 261 -26.34 -10.67 5.49
N ASP A 262 -26.16 -11.52 4.47
CA ASP A 262 -25.62 -12.87 4.68
C ASP A 262 -24.18 -12.83 5.24
N MET A 263 -23.39 -11.85 4.80
CA MET A 263 -22.03 -11.63 5.30
C MET A 263 -22.06 -11.08 6.73
N GLU A 264 -23.01 -10.20 7.05
CA GLU A 264 -23.21 -9.65 8.40
C GLU A 264 -23.57 -10.75 9.41
N GLU A 265 -24.48 -11.66 9.05
CA GLU A 265 -24.86 -12.80 9.87
C GLU A 265 -23.68 -13.75 10.10
N ASP A 266 -22.87 -13.98 9.06
CA ASP A 266 -21.67 -14.81 9.15
C ASP A 266 -20.64 -14.17 10.11
N ILE A 267 -20.42 -12.85 10.02
CA ILE A 267 -19.56 -12.09 10.95
C ILE A 267 -20.05 -12.21 12.39
N ARG A 268 -21.35 -12.05 12.63
CA ARG A 268 -21.95 -12.08 13.98
C ARG A 268 -21.77 -13.43 14.67
N THR A 269 -21.85 -14.52 13.90
CA THR A 269 -21.77 -15.90 14.41
C THR A 269 -20.37 -16.50 14.32
N ALA A 270 -19.38 -15.79 13.76
CA ALA A 270 -18.03 -16.31 13.51
C ALA A 270 -17.29 -16.80 14.78
N PHE A 271 -17.63 -16.26 15.95
CA PHE A 271 -17.03 -16.65 17.23
C PHE A 271 -17.84 -17.69 18.02
N ASP A 272 -18.93 -18.21 17.45
CA ASP A 272 -19.69 -19.28 18.07
C ASP A 272 -18.82 -20.53 18.24
N ALA A 273 -18.92 -21.18 19.40
CA ALA A 273 -18.03 -22.27 19.79
C ALA A 273 -17.98 -23.42 18.78
N ASP A 274 -19.10 -23.69 18.11
CA ASP A 274 -19.25 -24.75 17.11
C ASP A 274 -18.61 -24.39 15.76
N ARG A 275 -18.33 -23.10 15.50
CA ARG A 275 -17.83 -22.59 14.22
C ARG A 275 -16.32 -22.32 14.19
N LEU A 276 -15.68 -22.10 15.34
CA LEU A 276 -14.26 -21.69 15.41
C LEU A 276 -13.29 -22.57 14.59
N ASN A 277 -13.58 -23.87 14.50
CA ASN A 277 -12.78 -24.88 13.80
C ASN A 277 -13.52 -25.51 12.61
N GLU A 278 -14.46 -24.78 12.02
CA GLU A 278 -15.12 -25.23 10.79
C GLU A 278 -14.10 -25.53 9.68
N LYS A 279 -14.44 -26.37 8.70
CA LYS A 279 -13.51 -26.70 7.62
C LYS A 279 -13.22 -25.45 6.79
N LYS A 280 -11.99 -25.32 6.28
CA LYS A 280 -11.61 -24.23 5.38
C LYS A 280 -12.55 -24.21 4.17
N PHE A 281 -13.06 -23.03 3.84
CA PHE A 281 -13.90 -22.82 2.66
C PHE A 281 -13.11 -23.17 1.39
N THR A 282 -13.72 -24.02 0.57
CA THR A 282 -13.25 -24.39 -0.75
C THR A 282 -14.44 -24.33 -1.69
N ILE A 283 -14.24 -23.78 -2.88
CA ILE A 283 -15.25 -23.82 -3.94
C ILE A 283 -15.42 -25.29 -4.32
N GLN A 284 -16.62 -25.84 -4.14
CA GLN A 284 -16.94 -27.17 -4.64
C GLN A 284 -17.24 -27.00 -6.12
N ASP A 285 -16.39 -27.59 -6.97
CA ASP A 285 -16.72 -27.75 -8.38
C ASP A 285 -17.86 -28.76 -8.47
N ASP A 286 -19.09 -28.25 -8.39
CA ASP A 286 -20.26 -29.03 -8.77
C ASP A 286 -20.15 -29.28 -10.28
N GLU A 287 -19.59 -30.44 -10.64
CA GLU A 287 -19.61 -31.01 -11.99
C GLU A 287 -21.06 -31.11 -12.57
N GLU A 288 -22.09 -30.86 -11.75
CA GLU A 288 -23.50 -30.89 -12.13
C GLU A 288 -24.08 -29.56 -12.68
N MET A 289 -23.39 -28.41 -12.59
CA MET A 289 -23.91 -27.12 -13.10
C MET A 289 -23.76 -26.90 -14.62
N THR A 290 -23.31 -27.90 -15.39
CA THR A 290 -23.36 -27.89 -16.87
C THR A 290 -24.72 -28.31 -17.46
N LYS A 291 -25.81 -28.31 -16.67
CA LYS A 291 -27.17 -28.37 -17.23
C LYS A 291 -27.65 -26.97 -17.59
N ALA A 292 -27.33 -26.59 -18.83
CA ALA A 292 -27.97 -25.58 -19.66
C ALA A 292 -28.97 -24.63 -18.97
N ILE A 293 -28.55 -23.39 -18.73
CA ILE A 293 -29.48 -22.26 -18.57
C ILE A 293 -30.16 -22.05 -19.94
N PRO A 294 -31.48 -22.20 -20.06
CA PRO A 294 -32.14 -21.87 -21.31
C PRO A 294 -32.15 -20.35 -21.47
N ILE A 295 -31.79 -19.90 -22.66
CA ILE A 295 -31.91 -18.51 -23.09
C ILE A 295 -33.37 -18.09 -22.92
N ILE A 296 -33.64 -17.18 -21.99
CA ILE A 296 -34.91 -16.47 -21.92
C ILE A 296 -34.97 -15.59 -23.18
N LYS A 297 -35.73 -16.07 -24.18
CA LYS A 297 -36.26 -15.20 -25.23
C LYS A 297 -37.48 -14.51 -24.62
N ASP A 298 -37.40 -13.19 -24.50
CA ASP A 298 -38.56 -12.33 -24.35
C ASP A 298 -39.39 -12.43 -25.65
N GLU A 299 -40.43 -13.26 -25.64
CA GLU A 299 -41.64 -13.09 -26.44
C GLU A 299 -42.75 -14.01 -25.91
N GLU A 300 -43.99 -13.51 -25.97
CA GLU A 300 -45.26 -14.19 -25.66
C GLU A 300 -45.81 -14.16 -24.22
N LEU A 301 -46.20 -12.95 -23.81
CA LEU A 301 -47.56 -12.76 -23.27
C LEU A 301 -48.56 -12.77 -24.43
N ALA A 302 -49.27 -13.89 -24.66
CA ALA A 302 -50.69 -13.92 -25.05
C ALA A 302 -51.19 -15.34 -25.43
N LYS A 303 -52.40 -15.64 -24.93
CA LYS A 303 -53.40 -16.63 -25.40
C LYS A 303 -53.44 -18.01 -24.74
N THR A 304 -54.35 -18.06 -23.77
CA THR A 304 -55.32 -19.10 -23.46
C THR A 304 -55.89 -19.82 -24.71
N SER A 305 -55.97 -21.16 -24.67
CA SER A 305 -57.22 -21.96 -24.67
C SER A 305 -56.99 -23.41 -25.14
N ASN A 306 -57.46 -24.39 -24.33
CA ASN A 306 -58.09 -25.69 -24.66
C ASN A 306 -57.32 -26.67 -25.59
N GLU A 307 -57.31 -28.01 -25.46
CA GLU A 307 -58.12 -29.08 -24.84
C GLU A 307 -57.26 -30.37 -24.95
N THR A 308 -57.23 -31.26 -23.94
CA THR A 308 -57.71 -32.69 -23.94
C THR A 308 -57.11 -33.59 -25.05
N GLU A 309 -56.45 -34.73 -24.82
CA GLU A 309 -56.87 -36.05 -24.27
C GLU A 309 -55.59 -36.92 -24.06
N ALA A 310 -55.41 -37.66 -22.94
CA ALA A 310 -55.63 -39.12 -22.76
C ALA A 310 -55.06 -40.01 -23.91
N ASP A 311 -54.33 -41.12 -23.73
CA ASP A 311 -54.38 -42.12 -22.67
C ASP A 311 -53.19 -43.14 -22.72
N MET A 312 -52.97 -43.77 -21.57
CA MET A 312 -52.29 -45.02 -21.14
C MET A 312 -51.65 -46.01 -22.18
N THR A 313 -50.39 -46.46 -22.02
CA THR A 313 -49.86 -47.66 -21.27
C THR A 313 -50.53 -49.02 -21.63
N PHE A 314 -49.92 -50.23 -21.72
CA PHE A 314 -48.76 -50.95 -21.15
C PHE A 314 -48.48 -52.25 -22.00
N PRO A 315 -47.50 -53.15 -21.67
CA PRO A 315 -46.77 -54.03 -22.61
C PRO A 315 -46.97 -55.55 -22.36
N GLN A 316 -46.02 -56.37 -22.88
CA GLN A 316 -45.68 -57.77 -22.53
C GLN A 316 -46.57 -58.88 -23.14
N GLU A 317 -46.13 -60.10 -23.49
CA GLU A 317 -44.87 -60.84 -23.41
C GLU A 317 -45.01 -62.18 -24.20
N ASN A 318 -43.87 -62.73 -24.64
CA ASN A 318 -43.44 -64.14 -24.50
C ASN A 318 -43.88 -65.33 -25.39
N GLN A 319 -42.86 -66.21 -25.53
CA GLN A 319 -42.86 -67.67 -25.78
C GLN A 319 -43.01 -68.20 -27.24
N THR A 320 -42.41 -69.31 -27.70
CA THR A 320 -41.11 -70.02 -27.56
C THR A 320 -41.12 -71.27 -28.49
N LYS A 321 -39.94 -71.77 -28.89
CA LYS A 321 -39.53 -73.20 -29.13
C LYS A 321 -39.78 -73.95 -30.47
N LYS A 322 -38.66 -74.10 -31.22
CA LYS A 322 -37.92 -75.33 -31.67
C LYS A 322 -38.67 -76.59 -32.18
N LYS A 323 -38.23 -77.15 -33.35
CA LYS A 323 -37.36 -78.37 -33.49
C LYS A 323 -37.09 -78.88 -34.94
N ALA A 324 -35.78 -79.00 -35.25
CA ALA A 324 -34.97 -80.02 -35.96
C ALA A 324 -35.45 -81.00 -37.08
N LYS A 325 -34.72 -80.92 -38.22
CA LYS A 325 -33.93 -81.93 -39.03
C LYS A 325 -34.51 -83.29 -39.50
N ARG A 326 -34.28 -83.63 -40.80
CA ARG A 326 -33.29 -84.67 -41.27
C ARG A 326 -33.07 -84.73 -42.81
N LYS A 327 -31.85 -85.21 -43.18
CA LYS A 327 -31.16 -85.40 -44.50
C LYS A 327 -31.56 -86.69 -45.27
N LYS A 328 -31.20 -86.78 -46.59
CA LYS A 328 -30.30 -87.77 -47.30
C LYS A 328 -29.86 -87.20 -48.69
N TRP A 329 -28.58 -86.92 -49.02
CA TRP A 329 -27.51 -87.72 -49.73
C TRP A 329 -27.87 -88.23 -51.15
N PRO A 330 -26.95 -88.38 -52.15
CA PRO A 330 -25.55 -87.89 -52.30
C PRO A 330 -25.06 -87.63 -53.78
N TRP A 331 -24.69 -86.40 -54.20
CA TRP A 331 -24.00 -86.11 -55.50
C TRP A 331 -22.71 -85.26 -55.33
N ILE A 332 -22.13 -85.23 -54.11
CA ILE A 332 -21.24 -84.13 -53.67
C ILE A 332 -19.73 -84.44 -53.77
N LEU A 333 -19.32 -85.67 -54.06
CA LEU A 333 -17.90 -86.07 -53.96
C LEU A 333 -17.02 -85.64 -55.15
N LEU A 334 -17.57 -85.46 -56.36
CA LEU A 334 -16.77 -85.08 -57.55
C LEU A 334 -16.54 -83.56 -57.65
N THR A 335 -17.48 -82.75 -57.16
CA THR A 335 -17.34 -81.29 -57.05
C THR A 335 -16.38 -80.86 -55.94
N ILE A 336 -16.29 -81.64 -54.86
CA ILE A 336 -15.41 -81.33 -53.72
C ILE A 336 -13.92 -81.41 -54.09
N CYS A 337 -13.51 -82.36 -54.93
CA CYS A 337 -12.10 -82.48 -55.33
C CYS A 337 -11.63 -81.33 -56.23
N LEU A 338 -12.49 -80.83 -57.12
CA LEU A 338 -12.16 -79.67 -57.97
C LEU A 338 -12.11 -78.38 -57.14
N ILE A 339 -13.01 -78.22 -56.17
CA ILE A 339 -13.03 -77.09 -55.23
C ILE A 339 -11.77 -77.08 -54.36
N PHE A 340 -11.28 -78.22 -53.88
CA PHE A 340 -10.07 -78.27 -53.05
C PHE A 340 -8.78 -77.96 -53.82
N ILE A 341 -8.70 -78.30 -55.11
CA ILE A 341 -7.54 -77.95 -55.94
C ILE A 341 -7.55 -76.46 -56.28
N THR A 342 -8.72 -75.89 -56.63
CA THR A 342 -8.85 -74.44 -56.82
C THR A 342 -8.65 -73.66 -55.52
N ALA A 343 -9.10 -74.20 -54.37
CA ALA A 343 -8.87 -73.60 -53.06
C ALA A 343 -7.40 -73.69 -52.64
N GLY A 344 -6.68 -74.76 -52.99
CA GLY A 344 -5.25 -74.89 -52.75
C GLY A 344 -4.42 -73.90 -53.58
N VAL A 345 -4.79 -73.70 -54.86
CA VAL A 345 -4.13 -72.69 -55.71
C VAL A 345 -4.45 -71.27 -55.24
N LEU A 346 -5.69 -70.95 -54.86
CA LEU A 346 -6.04 -69.68 -54.23
C LEU A 346 -5.33 -69.50 -52.87
N ALA A 347 -5.17 -70.59 -52.10
CA ALA A 347 -4.49 -70.57 -50.80
C ALA A 347 -2.97 -70.30 -50.91
N VAL A 348 -2.37 -70.55 -52.07
CA VAL A 348 -0.94 -70.27 -52.29
C VAL A 348 -0.72 -68.96 -53.04
N THR A 349 -1.66 -68.56 -53.92
CA THR A 349 -1.50 -67.36 -54.76
C THR A 349 -2.20 -66.10 -54.23
N VAL A 350 -3.27 -66.23 -53.44
CA VAL A 350 -4.06 -65.10 -52.91
C VAL A 350 -3.97 -64.99 -51.39
N PHE A 351 -3.71 -66.09 -50.68
CA PHE A 351 -3.65 -66.11 -49.22
C PHE A 351 -2.45 -65.36 -48.61
N PRO A 352 -1.23 -65.38 -49.19
CA PRO A 352 -0.12 -64.62 -48.61
C PRO A 352 -0.32 -63.09 -48.68
N SER A 353 -0.99 -62.59 -49.73
CA SER A 353 -1.28 -61.16 -49.91
C SER A 353 -2.48 -60.66 -49.12
N LEU A 354 -3.34 -61.56 -48.61
CA LEU A 354 -4.49 -61.22 -47.79
C LEU A 354 -4.18 -61.24 -46.27
N PHE A 355 -3.07 -61.84 -45.85
CA PHE A 355 -2.71 -62.04 -44.43
C PHE A 355 -1.39 -61.37 -43.99
N MET A 356 -0.67 -60.66 -44.88
CA MET A 356 0.45 -59.80 -44.47
C MET A 356 -0.04 -58.37 -44.22
N PRO A 357 0.29 -57.75 -43.06
CA PRO A 357 -0.07 -56.36 -42.79
C PRO A 357 0.56 -55.44 -43.84
N LYS A 358 -0.18 -54.42 -44.28
CA LYS A 358 0.30 -53.50 -45.32
C LYS A 358 1.46 -52.67 -44.79
N ASP A 359 2.31 -52.21 -45.71
CA ASP A 359 3.34 -51.23 -45.38
C ASP A 359 2.71 -49.83 -45.31
N VAL A 360 2.93 -49.14 -44.20
CA VAL A 360 2.41 -47.80 -43.87
C VAL A 360 3.59 -46.86 -43.66
N LYS A 361 3.49 -45.62 -44.14
CA LYS A 361 4.48 -44.58 -43.88
C LYS A 361 4.13 -43.81 -42.62
N ILE A 362 5.12 -43.51 -41.79
CA ILE A 362 4.93 -42.68 -40.59
C ILE A 362 4.83 -41.21 -41.03
N PRO A 363 3.68 -40.53 -40.83
CA PRO A 363 3.55 -39.11 -41.13
C PRO A 363 4.41 -38.25 -40.20
N ASP A 364 4.84 -37.08 -40.68
CA ASP A 364 5.51 -36.07 -39.85
C ASP A 364 4.50 -35.38 -38.93
N VAL A 365 4.75 -35.49 -37.63
CA VAL A 365 3.91 -34.93 -36.55
C VAL A 365 4.63 -33.80 -35.82
N ALA A 366 5.80 -33.37 -36.27
CA ALA A 366 6.54 -32.29 -35.63
C ALA A 366 5.73 -30.98 -35.59
N GLY A 367 5.63 -30.36 -34.42
CA GLY A 367 4.85 -29.15 -34.16
C GLY A 367 3.34 -29.38 -33.98
N MET A 368 2.86 -30.64 -33.97
CA MET A 368 1.46 -30.95 -33.69
C MET A 368 1.21 -31.19 -32.19
N GLU A 369 -0.03 -30.96 -31.75
CA GLU A 369 -0.51 -31.38 -30.43
C GLU A 369 -0.66 -32.90 -30.36
N TYR A 370 -0.55 -33.48 -29.16
CA TYR A 370 -0.61 -34.92 -28.94
C TYR A 370 -1.86 -35.57 -29.55
N GLU A 371 -3.06 -35.03 -29.30
CA GLU A 371 -4.31 -35.61 -29.81
C GLU A 371 -4.32 -35.64 -31.35
N LYS A 372 -3.92 -34.55 -32.00
CA LYS A 372 -3.86 -34.47 -33.47
C LYS A 372 -2.81 -35.41 -34.06
N ALA A 373 -1.66 -35.53 -33.39
CA ALA A 373 -0.60 -36.45 -33.80
C ALA A 373 -1.05 -37.91 -33.65
N ALA A 374 -1.72 -38.24 -32.54
CA ALA A 374 -2.24 -39.58 -32.28
C ALA A 374 -3.33 -39.95 -33.28
N ASP A 375 -4.31 -39.07 -33.50
CA ASP A 375 -5.38 -39.27 -34.48
C ASP A 375 -4.82 -39.49 -35.90
N LEU A 376 -3.77 -38.74 -36.27
CA LEU A 376 -3.13 -38.87 -37.57
C LEU A 376 -2.42 -40.22 -37.72
N LEU A 377 -1.71 -40.67 -36.68
CA LEU A 377 -1.01 -41.96 -36.67
C LEU A 377 -2.01 -43.13 -36.69
N GLU A 378 -3.08 -43.06 -35.88
CA GLU A 378 -4.13 -44.09 -35.84
C GLU A 378 -4.89 -44.18 -37.18
N LYS A 379 -5.14 -43.04 -37.84
CA LYS A 379 -5.78 -42.99 -39.16
C LYS A 379 -4.96 -43.67 -40.25
N GLU A 380 -3.64 -43.62 -40.15
CA GLU A 380 -2.72 -44.34 -41.04
C GLU A 380 -2.58 -45.84 -40.66
N GLY A 381 -3.22 -46.28 -39.57
CA GLY A 381 -3.21 -47.67 -39.13
C GLY A 381 -2.02 -48.02 -38.24
N LEU A 382 -1.41 -47.03 -37.58
CA LEU A 382 -0.32 -47.19 -36.62
C LEU A 382 -0.88 -47.19 -35.19
N GLN A 383 -0.18 -47.82 -34.25
CA GLN A 383 -0.51 -47.75 -32.83
C GLN A 383 0.37 -46.68 -32.17
N VAL A 384 -0.21 -45.86 -31.30
CA VAL A 384 0.55 -44.86 -30.54
C VAL A 384 0.94 -45.47 -29.21
N ASP A 385 2.21 -45.34 -28.83
CA ASP A 385 2.66 -45.73 -27.50
C ASP A 385 1.94 -44.89 -26.44
N SER A 386 1.54 -45.50 -25.32
CA SER A 386 0.95 -44.78 -24.20
C SER A 386 1.97 -43.86 -23.52
N ASP A 387 3.25 -44.19 -23.62
CA ASP A 387 4.33 -43.41 -23.02
C ASP A 387 4.82 -42.34 -24.01
N VAL A 388 4.60 -41.08 -23.68
CA VAL A 388 5.17 -39.93 -24.40
C VAL A 388 6.48 -39.54 -23.73
N LEU A 389 7.59 -39.64 -24.47
CA LEU A 389 8.90 -39.27 -23.96
C LEU A 389 9.13 -37.77 -24.09
N GLU A 390 9.87 -37.19 -23.14
CA GLU A 390 10.13 -35.76 -23.11
C GLU A 390 11.54 -35.44 -23.62
N ILE A 391 11.66 -34.39 -24.45
CA ILE A 391 12.95 -33.91 -24.98
C ILE A 391 12.94 -32.38 -25.05
N SER A 392 14.06 -31.75 -24.71
CA SER A 392 14.22 -30.31 -24.92
C SER A 392 14.48 -30.02 -26.41
N ASP A 393 13.78 -29.03 -26.98
CA ASP A 393 13.98 -28.57 -28.34
C ASP A 393 14.00 -27.04 -28.39
N GLU A 394 14.93 -26.45 -29.14
CA GLU A 394 15.09 -25.00 -29.21
C GLU A 394 14.07 -24.30 -30.12
N LYS A 395 13.44 -25.05 -31.03
CA LYS A 395 12.58 -24.52 -32.10
C LYS A 395 11.11 -24.83 -31.86
N ILE A 396 10.81 -25.96 -31.24
CA ILE A 396 9.44 -26.44 -31.03
C ILE A 396 8.97 -26.06 -29.62
N GLU A 397 7.83 -25.36 -29.56
CA GLU A 397 7.22 -24.89 -28.31
C GLU A 397 6.88 -26.04 -27.35
N GLU A 398 6.89 -25.73 -26.05
CA GLU A 398 6.59 -26.70 -24.99
C GLU A 398 5.20 -27.32 -25.19
N GLY A 399 5.12 -28.65 -25.07
CA GLY A 399 3.86 -29.41 -25.24
C GLY A 399 3.59 -29.93 -26.66
N LEU A 400 4.31 -29.44 -27.68
CA LEU A 400 4.18 -29.93 -29.06
C LEU A 400 5.09 -31.13 -29.33
N MET A 401 4.73 -31.96 -30.31
CA MET A 401 5.53 -33.12 -30.69
C MET A 401 6.79 -32.69 -31.45
N VAL A 402 7.93 -33.29 -31.12
CA VAL A 402 9.24 -32.99 -31.70
C VAL A 402 9.59 -33.99 -32.80
N LYS A 403 9.38 -35.28 -32.53
CA LYS A 403 9.71 -36.37 -33.42
C LYS A 403 8.97 -37.65 -33.00
N THR A 404 9.04 -38.66 -33.85
CA THR A 404 8.58 -40.03 -33.59
C THR A 404 9.75 -41.01 -33.56
N ASP A 405 9.57 -42.14 -32.89
CA ASP A 405 10.39 -43.35 -33.06
C ASP A 405 9.48 -44.56 -33.31
N PRO A 406 9.53 -45.23 -34.48
CA PRO A 406 10.44 -44.98 -35.62
C PRO A 406 10.27 -43.60 -36.28
N LYS A 407 11.34 -43.09 -36.90
CA LYS A 407 11.42 -41.72 -37.45
C LYS A 407 10.32 -41.46 -38.50
N ALA A 408 9.77 -40.25 -38.51
CA ALA A 408 8.89 -39.77 -39.57
C ALA A 408 9.46 -40.04 -40.98
N GLU A 409 8.56 -40.28 -41.93
CA GLU A 409 8.82 -40.72 -43.31
C GLU A 409 9.40 -42.14 -43.47
N SER A 410 9.64 -42.87 -42.38
CA SER A 410 9.98 -44.29 -42.46
C SER A 410 8.76 -45.17 -42.74
N THR A 411 9.00 -46.35 -43.32
CA THR A 411 7.96 -47.33 -43.62
C THR A 411 7.97 -48.44 -42.57
N VAL A 412 6.82 -48.68 -41.95
CA VAL A 412 6.60 -49.74 -40.97
C VAL A 412 5.38 -50.57 -41.36
N LYS A 413 5.17 -51.71 -40.70
CA LYS A 413 3.97 -52.53 -40.93
C LYS A 413 2.77 -51.90 -40.23
N GLU A 414 1.59 -52.01 -40.84
CA GLU A 414 0.30 -51.67 -40.25
C GLU A 414 0.16 -52.35 -38.87
N GLY A 415 -0.22 -51.57 -37.86
CA GLY A 415 -0.27 -51.96 -36.45
C GLY A 415 1.04 -51.79 -35.68
N ALA A 416 2.12 -51.29 -36.28
CA ALA A 416 3.36 -50.98 -35.56
C ALA A 416 3.17 -49.85 -34.55
N THR A 417 3.82 -49.97 -33.39
CA THR A 417 3.81 -48.96 -32.33
C THR A 417 4.79 -47.83 -32.64
N VAL A 418 4.34 -46.59 -32.48
CA VAL A 418 5.12 -45.37 -32.68
C VAL A 418 5.15 -44.59 -31.36
N THR A 419 6.34 -44.36 -30.84
CA THR A 419 6.57 -43.55 -29.63
C THR A 419 6.70 -42.08 -30.03
N LEU A 420 5.99 -41.22 -29.32
CA LEU A 420 6.00 -39.78 -29.52
C LEU A 420 6.96 -39.09 -28.54
N TYR A 421 7.68 -38.07 -29.04
CA TYR A 421 8.51 -37.20 -28.21
C TYR A 421 7.88 -35.82 -28.10
N LYS A 422 7.59 -35.37 -26.88
CA LYS A 422 7.03 -34.05 -26.58
C LYS A 422 8.15 -33.08 -26.21
N SER A 423 8.06 -31.84 -26.71
CA SER A 423 8.97 -30.76 -26.38
C SER A 423 8.75 -30.31 -24.94
N THR A 424 9.83 -30.20 -24.17
CA THR A 424 9.85 -29.47 -22.89
C THR A 424 10.27 -28.01 -23.05
N GLY A 425 10.37 -27.53 -24.29
CA GLY A 425 10.88 -26.21 -24.64
C GLY A 425 12.41 -26.14 -24.61
N LYS A 426 12.94 -24.91 -24.54
CA LYS A 426 14.39 -24.65 -24.48
C LYS A 426 14.99 -25.22 -23.19
N ALA A 427 16.26 -25.61 -23.26
CA ALA A 427 16.97 -26.15 -22.11
C ALA A 427 17.03 -25.13 -20.95
N LYS A 428 16.40 -25.49 -19.84
CA LYS A 428 16.40 -24.69 -18.61
C LYS A 428 17.59 -25.11 -17.72
N LYS A 429 18.16 -24.16 -16.99
CA LYS A 429 19.17 -24.38 -15.95
C LYS A 429 18.72 -23.73 -14.65
N GLN A 430 19.07 -24.35 -13.53
CA GLN A 430 18.85 -23.76 -12.22
C GLN A 430 19.83 -22.61 -11.98
N ILE A 431 19.30 -21.46 -11.57
CA ILE A 431 20.09 -20.30 -11.16
C ILE A 431 20.68 -20.50 -9.76
N GLY A 432 21.95 -20.14 -9.57
CA GLY A 432 22.59 -20.17 -8.26
C GLY A 432 22.18 -19.00 -7.35
N ASP A 433 22.52 -19.11 -6.07
CA ASP A 433 22.40 -18.00 -5.10
C ASP A 433 23.64 -17.10 -5.14
N VAL A 434 23.41 -15.82 -5.40
CA VAL A 434 24.41 -14.75 -5.42
C VAL A 434 24.10 -13.64 -4.42
N THR A 435 23.12 -13.83 -3.53
CA THR A 435 22.88 -12.94 -2.39
C THR A 435 24.11 -12.89 -1.48
N ASP A 436 24.30 -11.76 -0.78
CA ASP A 436 25.45 -11.49 0.10
C ASP A 436 26.83 -11.45 -0.59
N GLN A 437 26.87 -11.52 -1.92
CA GLN A 437 28.09 -11.35 -2.70
C GLN A 437 28.21 -9.92 -3.21
N SER A 438 29.43 -9.50 -3.55
CA SER A 438 29.61 -8.24 -4.29
C SER A 438 28.99 -8.36 -5.67
N VAL A 439 28.41 -7.26 -6.17
CA VAL A 439 27.77 -7.20 -7.50
C VAL A 439 28.68 -7.70 -8.62
N ASP A 440 29.98 -7.42 -8.55
CA ASP A 440 30.95 -7.88 -9.54
C ASP A 440 31.15 -9.40 -9.50
N LYS A 441 31.21 -9.97 -8.29
CA LYS A 441 31.33 -11.42 -8.11
C LYS A 441 30.04 -12.12 -8.55
N ALA A 442 28.89 -11.59 -8.17
CA ALA A 442 27.58 -12.09 -8.57
C ALA A 442 27.40 -12.14 -10.09
N LYS A 443 27.69 -11.03 -10.79
CA LYS A 443 27.66 -10.98 -12.26
C LYS A 443 28.58 -12.00 -12.91
N LYS A 444 29.77 -12.22 -12.34
CA LYS A 444 30.72 -13.22 -12.84
C LYS A 444 30.18 -14.64 -12.68
N VAL A 445 29.64 -14.98 -11.51
CA VAL A 445 29.05 -16.30 -11.24
C VAL A 445 27.88 -16.59 -12.18
N LEU A 446 26.96 -15.63 -12.35
CA LEU A 446 25.81 -15.79 -13.26
C LEU A 446 26.25 -15.97 -14.72
N LYS A 447 27.27 -15.22 -15.14
CA LYS A 447 27.85 -15.36 -16.48
C LYS A 447 28.51 -16.74 -16.69
N GLU A 448 29.20 -17.27 -15.68
CA GLU A 448 29.78 -18.62 -15.72
C GLU A 448 28.71 -19.72 -15.79
N GLN A 449 27.51 -19.47 -15.24
CA GLN A 449 26.34 -20.36 -15.37
C GLN A 449 25.66 -20.29 -16.74
N GLY A 450 25.97 -19.25 -17.53
CA GLY A 450 25.45 -19.01 -18.87
C GLY A 450 24.39 -17.92 -18.95
N PHE A 451 24.02 -17.29 -17.82
CA PHE A 451 23.05 -16.20 -17.79
C PHE A 451 23.66 -14.92 -18.34
N LYS A 452 23.18 -14.46 -19.49
CA LYS A 452 23.71 -13.27 -20.18
C LYS A 452 22.95 -11.99 -19.84
N ASN A 453 21.68 -12.10 -19.49
CA ASN A 453 20.77 -10.97 -19.27
C ASN A 453 20.70 -10.61 -17.78
N VAL A 454 21.80 -10.08 -17.23
CA VAL A 454 21.85 -9.66 -15.82
C VAL A 454 21.71 -8.14 -15.69
N THR A 455 20.66 -7.67 -15.01
CA THR A 455 20.45 -6.26 -14.67
C THR A 455 20.64 -5.98 -13.19
N VAL A 456 20.93 -4.73 -12.85
CA VAL A 456 21.14 -4.31 -11.46
C VAL A 456 20.23 -3.14 -11.14
N ASP A 457 19.51 -3.27 -10.03
CA ASP A 457 18.78 -2.19 -9.39
C ASP A 457 19.48 -1.81 -8.09
N GLU A 458 19.70 -0.53 -7.89
CA GLU A 458 20.39 0.02 -6.72
C GLU A 458 19.36 0.56 -5.72
N VAL A 459 19.49 0.17 -4.45
CA VAL A 459 18.61 0.62 -3.38
C VAL A 459 19.39 0.96 -2.12
N ASN A 460 18.89 1.93 -1.35
CA ASN A 460 19.45 2.22 -0.04
C ASN A 460 19.18 1.06 0.93
N ASN A 461 20.17 0.73 1.74
CA ASN A 461 20.07 -0.33 2.74
C ASN A 461 21.01 -0.04 3.91
N ASP A 462 20.44 -0.08 5.12
CA ASP A 462 21.17 0.27 6.35
C ASP A 462 21.99 -0.89 6.93
N GLU A 463 21.73 -2.12 6.49
CA GLU A 463 22.36 -3.34 7.03
C GLU A 463 23.53 -3.84 6.19
N LYS A 464 23.52 -3.59 4.88
CA LYS A 464 24.46 -4.15 3.91
C LYS A 464 25.34 -3.06 3.32
N ASP A 465 26.64 -3.34 3.25
CA ASP A 465 27.61 -2.43 2.63
C ASP A 465 27.28 -2.15 1.15
N ALA A 466 27.61 -0.94 0.71
CA ALA A 466 27.43 -0.54 -0.68
C ALA A 466 28.18 -1.49 -1.65
N GLY A 467 27.49 -1.91 -2.72
CA GLY A 467 27.97 -2.88 -3.70
C GLY A 467 27.62 -4.34 -3.39
N THR A 468 26.90 -4.61 -2.30
CA THR A 468 26.46 -5.96 -1.90
C THR A 468 25.10 -6.29 -2.51
N VAL A 469 24.97 -7.47 -3.10
CA VAL A 469 23.68 -7.98 -3.59
C VAL A 469 22.81 -8.34 -2.39
N ILE A 470 21.68 -7.65 -2.25
CA ILE A 470 20.72 -7.86 -1.17
C ILE A 470 19.62 -8.85 -1.55
N ASP A 471 19.30 -8.91 -2.85
CA ASP A 471 18.25 -9.77 -3.36
C ASP A 471 18.54 -10.13 -4.82
N GLN A 472 17.98 -11.25 -5.27
CA GLN A 472 18.01 -11.68 -6.65
C GLN A 472 16.63 -12.14 -7.10
N ASN A 473 16.27 -11.78 -8.33
CA ASN A 473 15.06 -12.24 -8.97
C ASN A 473 15.39 -12.72 -10.39
N PRO A 474 15.08 -13.95 -10.77
CA PRO A 474 14.44 -15.01 -9.98
C PRO A 474 15.27 -15.56 -8.82
N SER A 475 14.60 -16.13 -7.82
CA SER A 475 15.25 -16.69 -6.63
C SER A 475 16.12 -17.90 -6.97
N ALA A 476 17.10 -18.19 -6.11
CA ALA A 476 17.98 -19.35 -6.27
C ALA A 476 17.19 -20.66 -6.44
N GLY A 477 17.67 -21.54 -7.33
CA GLY A 477 17.03 -22.81 -7.67
C GLY A 477 15.93 -22.72 -8.74
N THR A 478 15.53 -21.52 -9.17
CA THR A 478 14.58 -21.34 -10.28
C THR A 478 15.19 -21.82 -11.59
N GLU A 479 14.41 -22.58 -12.36
CA GLU A 479 14.80 -23.05 -13.70
C GLU A 479 14.54 -21.98 -14.75
N LEU A 480 15.61 -21.55 -15.44
CA LEU A 480 15.61 -20.44 -16.39
C LEU A 480 16.35 -20.81 -17.66
N VAL A 481 15.93 -20.25 -18.79
CA VAL A 481 16.60 -20.32 -20.09
C VAL A 481 17.75 -19.30 -20.10
N PRO A 482 19.04 -19.73 -20.03
CA PRO A 482 20.14 -18.80 -19.71
C PRO A 482 20.37 -17.65 -20.70
N ASP A 483 20.00 -17.86 -21.96
CA ASP A 483 20.21 -16.89 -23.05
C ASP A 483 19.01 -15.95 -23.27
N GLU A 484 17.89 -16.17 -22.58
CA GLU A 484 16.65 -15.40 -22.78
C GLU A 484 16.16 -14.76 -21.50
N ASP A 485 16.07 -15.55 -20.43
CA ASP A 485 15.50 -15.10 -19.17
C ASP A 485 16.42 -14.08 -18.47
N GLN A 486 15.79 -13.03 -17.93
CA GLN A 486 16.49 -11.95 -17.26
C GLN A 486 16.69 -12.27 -15.77
N VAL A 487 17.89 -11.99 -15.27
CA VAL A 487 18.21 -12.03 -13.84
C VAL A 487 18.43 -10.60 -13.36
N LYS A 488 17.57 -10.15 -12.45
CA LYS A 488 17.64 -8.85 -11.79
C LYS A 488 18.31 -9.02 -10.43
N LEU A 489 19.39 -8.27 -10.19
CA LEU A 489 20.04 -8.19 -8.89
C LEU A 489 19.68 -6.87 -8.23
N THR A 490 19.27 -6.93 -6.97
CA THR A 490 19.09 -5.74 -6.14
C THR A 490 20.37 -5.54 -5.33
N VAL A 491 20.98 -4.37 -5.40
CA VAL A 491 22.30 -4.06 -4.82
C VAL A 491 22.17 -2.90 -3.85
N SER A 492 22.75 -3.05 -2.67
CA SER A 492 22.84 -1.97 -1.68
C SER A 492 23.74 -0.86 -2.21
N ILE A 493 23.31 0.40 -2.09
CA ILE A 493 24.19 1.58 -2.21
C ILE A 493 24.55 2.17 -0.83
N GLY A 494 24.24 1.45 0.25
CA GLY A 494 24.39 1.86 1.64
C GLY A 494 23.19 2.66 2.16
N PRO A 495 23.29 3.19 3.41
CA PRO A 495 22.22 3.96 4.04
C PRO A 495 21.80 5.18 3.21
N GLU A 496 20.58 5.66 3.43
CA GLU A 496 20.11 6.91 2.82
C GLU A 496 20.89 8.13 3.38
N ASP A 497 21.16 9.11 2.51
CA ASP A 497 21.83 10.33 2.91
C ASP A 497 20.85 11.29 3.63
N ILE A 498 21.27 11.80 4.79
CA ILE A 498 20.55 12.80 5.58
C ILE A 498 20.93 14.19 5.11
N THR A 499 19.94 15.00 4.72
CA THR A 499 20.19 16.41 4.39
C THR A 499 20.19 17.25 5.67
N LEU A 500 21.36 17.81 6.02
CA LEU A 500 21.53 18.61 7.23
C LEU A 500 20.71 19.91 7.19
N ARG A 501 19.80 20.12 8.16
CA ARG A 501 19.02 21.36 8.28
C ARG A 501 19.86 22.55 8.77
N ASP A 502 19.28 23.74 8.65
CA ASP A 502 19.80 24.94 9.32
C ASP A 502 19.36 24.94 10.78
N LEU A 503 20.33 24.83 11.67
CA LEU A 503 20.18 24.74 13.12
C LEU A 503 20.28 26.10 13.81
N LYS A 504 20.55 27.21 13.09
CA LYS A 504 20.78 28.54 13.71
C LYS A 504 19.65 29.03 14.62
N THR A 505 18.41 28.60 14.40
CA THR A 505 17.26 28.98 15.23
C THR A 505 16.97 28.00 16.37
N TYR A 506 17.76 26.94 16.50
CA TYR A 506 17.52 25.85 17.45
C TYR A 506 18.17 26.17 18.79
N SER A 507 17.54 25.73 19.88
CA SER A 507 18.20 25.61 21.18
C SER A 507 19.16 24.42 21.19
N LYS A 508 20.02 24.34 22.20
CA LYS A 508 20.90 23.18 22.43
C LYS A 508 20.14 21.86 22.43
N GLU A 509 19.03 21.79 23.14
CA GLU A 509 18.21 20.59 23.27
C GLU A 509 17.58 20.22 21.92
N ALA A 510 17.04 21.20 21.20
CA ALA A 510 16.41 20.96 19.90
C ALA A 510 17.44 20.53 18.84
N ALA A 511 18.64 21.13 18.84
CA ALA A 511 19.71 20.77 17.91
C ALA A 511 20.26 19.36 18.21
N SER A 512 20.47 19.03 19.50
CA SER A 512 20.89 17.69 19.91
C SER A 512 19.86 16.64 19.54
N GLY A 513 18.57 16.87 19.86
CA GLY A 513 17.49 15.95 19.52
C GLY A 513 17.38 15.72 18.01
N TYR A 514 17.44 16.78 17.20
CA TYR A 514 17.45 16.64 15.74
C TYR A 514 18.61 15.77 15.23
N LEU A 515 19.83 15.97 15.74
CA LEU A 515 20.98 15.19 15.29
C LEU A 515 20.87 13.72 15.72
N GLU A 516 20.41 13.46 16.94
CA GLU A 516 20.19 12.11 17.47
C GLU A 516 19.09 11.36 16.69
N ASP A 517 17.95 12.02 16.44
CA ASP A 517 16.83 11.45 15.68
C ASP A 517 17.22 11.09 14.24
N ASN A 518 18.23 11.77 13.68
CA ASN A 518 18.76 11.50 12.35
C ASN A 518 20.04 10.66 12.40
N GLY A 519 20.41 10.08 13.55
CA GLY A 519 21.59 9.21 13.68
C GLY A 519 22.93 9.93 13.43
N LEU A 520 22.98 11.26 13.54
CA LEU A 520 24.19 12.07 13.42
C LEU A 520 24.84 12.30 14.78
N LYS A 521 26.16 12.47 14.81
CA LYS A 521 26.92 12.70 16.04
C LYS A 521 27.11 14.20 16.28
N LEU A 522 26.72 14.69 17.44
CA LEU A 522 26.94 16.08 17.83
C LEU A 522 28.36 16.29 18.39
N LEU A 523 29.09 17.26 17.83
CA LEU A 523 30.33 17.80 18.41
C LEU A 523 30.07 19.23 18.92
N GLU A 524 29.92 19.37 20.24
CA GLU A 524 29.58 20.65 20.86
C GLU A 524 30.78 21.60 20.98
N LYS A 525 30.56 22.88 20.68
CA LYS A 525 31.46 23.99 21.00
C LYS A 525 30.68 25.15 21.58
N GLU A 526 31.37 26.07 22.24
CA GLU A 526 30.78 27.25 22.85
C GLU A 526 31.54 28.50 22.42
N ALA A 527 30.82 29.61 22.21
CA ALA A 527 31.40 30.91 21.90
C ALA A 527 30.50 32.04 22.42
N TYR A 528 31.09 33.18 22.79
CA TYR A 528 30.31 34.39 23.08
C TYR A 528 29.74 34.99 21.79
N SER A 529 28.55 35.57 21.89
CA SER A 529 27.88 36.25 20.78
C SER A 529 26.99 37.39 21.30
N ASP A 530 27.15 38.58 20.71
CA ASP A 530 26.31 39.73 21.03
C ASP A 530 24.94 39.67 20.33
N ASP A 531 24.85 38.97 19.20
CA ASP A 531 23.65 38.91 18.35
C ASP A 531 22.78 37.68 18.59
N VAL A 532 23.32 36.63 19.22
CA VAL A 532 22.65 35.33 19.41
C VAL A 532 22.41 35.09 20.89
N PRO A 533 21.14 34.89 21.33
CA PRO A 533 20.82 34.59 22.73
C PRO A 533 21.57 33.37 23.27
N GLU A 534 21.88 33.40 24.56
CA GLU A 534 22.52 32.28 25.27
C GLU A 534 21.73 30.96 25.05
N GLY A 535 22.46 29.88 24.78
CA GLY A 535 21.89 28.54 24.54
C GLY A 535 21.37 28.28 23.12
N GLN A 536 21.43 29.26 22.21
CA GLN A 536 21.10 29.06 20.79
C GLN A 536 22.34 28.80 19.92
N VAL A 537 22.13 28.22 18.74
CA VAL A 537 23.21 27.89 17.80
C VAL A 537 23.73 29.14 17.09
N VAL A 538 25.02 29.44 17.27
CA VAL A 538 25.74 30.50 16.54
C VAL A 538 26.12 30.02 15.15
N LYS A 539 26.63 28.78 15.06
CA LYS A 539 27.20 28.22 13.84
C LYS A 539 27.13 26.70 13.85
N GLN A 540 26.98 26.12 12.66
CA GLN A 540 27.14 24.70 12.43
C GLN A 540 28.19 24.41 11.36
N LYS A 541 28.76 23.21 11.40
CA LYS A 541 29.60 22.64 10.35
C LYS A 541 29.39 21.13 10.30
N PRO A 542 29.05 20.53 9.14
CA PRO A 542 28.90 21.11 7.81
C PRO A 542 27.74 22.12 7.66
N ALA A 543 27.70 22.84 6.54
CA ALA A 543 26.66 23.83 6.29
C ALA A 543 25.29 23.17 6.04
N ALA A 544 24.22 23.92 6.25
CA ALA A 544 22.87 23.46 5.91
C ALA A 544 22.77 23.06 4.42
N GLY A 545 22.02 22.00 4.13
CA GLY A 545 21.88 21.40 2.81
C GLY A 545 22.97 20.36 2.47
N THR A 546 23.95 20.13 3.34
CA THR A 546 24.97 19.08 3.12
C THR A 546 24.34 17.70 3.32
N ALA A 547 24.52 16.80 2.34
CA ALA A 547 24.16 15.38 2.46
C ALA A 547 25.20 14.64 3.32
N LEU A 548 24.73 13.98 4.38
CA LEU A 548 25.56 13.28 5.36
C LEU A 548 25.07 11.85 5.55
N LYS A 549 25.98 10.93 5.79
CA LYS A 549 25.60 9.56 6.15
C LYS A 549 25.32 9.45 7.65
N PRO A 550 24.44 8.52 8.07
CA PRO A 550 24.30 8.17 9.47
C PRO A 550 25.67 7.93 10.14
N GLY A 551 25.83 8.46 11.34
CA GLY A 551 27.06 8.40 12.13
C GLY A 551 28.10 9.50 11.81
N ASN A 552 27.88 10.34 10.79
CA ASN A 552 28.72 11.52 10.53
C ASN A 552 28.61 12.55 11.68
N GLU A 553 29.71 13.28 11.90
CA GLU A 553 29.81 14.30 12.94
C GLU A 553 29.37 15.68 12.43
N VAL A 554 28.57 16.37 13.23
CA VAL A 554 28.15 17.76 13.01
C VAL A 554 28.63 18.58 14.20
N GLU A 555 29.54 19.52 13.92
CA GLU A 555 30.01 20.51 14.87
C GLU A 555 28.98 21.62 15.02
N VAL A 556 28.50 21.86 16.23
CA VAL A 556 27.54 22.92 16.54
C VAL A 556 28.13 23.80 17.64
N THR A 557 28.22 25.10 17.36
CA THR A 557 28.70 26.12 18.30
C THR A 557 27.51 26.82 18.94
N PHE A 558 27.38 26.72 20.26
CA PHE A 558 26.33 27.35 21.06
C PHE A 558 26.78 28.70 21.64
N SER A 559 25.85 29.64 21.77
CA SER A 559 26.11 30.97 22.33
C SER A 559 26.19 30.91 23.85
N LEU A 560 27.22 31.53 24.42
CA LEU A 560 27.34 31.86 25.84
C LEU A 560 26.73 33.24 26.18
N GLY A 561 26.04 33.87 25.22
CA GLY A 561 25.60 35.25 25.30
C GLY A 561 26.75 36.25 25.07
N PRO A 562 26.52 37.55 25.30
CA PRO A 562 27.54 38.58 25.16
C PRO A 562 28.63 38.42 26.22
N GLU A 563 29.88 38.69 25.84
CA GLU A 563 31.00 38.64 26.77
C GLU A 563 30.88 39.74 27.82
N LYS A 564 30.87 39.38 29.11
CA LYS A 564 30.77 40.36 30.20
C LYS A 564 32.07 41.15 30.31
N LYS A 565 32.00 42.47 30.10
CA LYS A 565 33.14 43.37 30.32
C LYS A 565 33.48 43.45 31.82
N PRO A 566 34.77 43.53 32.21
CA PRO A 566 35.16 43.61 33.62
C PRO A 566 34.79 44.96 34.23
N ALA A 567 34.50 44.99 35.54
CA ALA A 567 34.33 46.24 36.28
C ALA A 567 35.64 47.06 36.30
N LYS A 568 35.53 48.39 36.23
CA LYS A 568 36.66 49.32 36.28
C LYS A 568 36.64 50.14 37.56
N THR A 569 37.80 50.35 38.16
CA THR A 569 37.96 51.24 39.33
C THR A 569 38.35 52.63 38.86
N VAL A 570 37.56 53.64 39.22
CA VAL A 570 37.82 55.06 38.95
C VAL A 570 38.23 55.75 40.24
N LYS A 571 39.33 56.50 40.21
CA LYS A 571 39.80 57.29 41.36
C LYS A 571 39.47 58.76 41.14
N GLU A 572 38.65 59.34 42.01
CA GLU A 572 38.26 60.73 41.95
C GLU A 572 38.81 61.52 43.14
N LYS A 573 39.44 62.66 42.87
CA LYS A 573 39.92 63.56 43.92
C LYS A 573 38.86 64.59 44.27
N VAL A 574 38.46 64.63 45.53
CA VAL A 574 37.47 65.57 46.07
C VAL A 574 38.13 66.52 47.04
N LYS A 575 37.95 67.82 46.80
CA LYS A 575 38.41 68.89 47.70
C LYS A 575 37.28 69.26 48.65
N ILE A 576 37.56 69.25 49.94
CA ILE A 576 36.59 69.53 50.99
C ILE A 576 36.94 70.88 51.61
N PRO A 577 36.11 71.93 51.41
CA PRO A 577 36.37 73.25 51.97
C PRO A 577 36.20 73.24 53.49
N TYR A 578 36.96 74.09 54.17
CA TYR A 578 36.84 74.32 55.60
C TYR A 578 36.29 75.73 55.85
N GLU A 579 34.99 75.80 56.14
CA GLU A 579 34.24 77.04 56.38
C GLU A 579 33.48 76.93 57.70
N PRO A 580 34.14 77.15 58.86
CA PRO A 580 33.50 77.05 60.17
C PRO A 580 32.62 78.26 60.49
N GLU A 581 31.56 78.04 61.29
CA GLU A 581 30.67 79.13 61.74
C GLU A 581 31.36 80.05 62.78
N ASN A 582 32.27 79.51 63.59
CA ASN A 582 33.15 80.28 64.47
C ASN A 582 34.62 79.89 64.28
N GLU A 583 35.55 80.83 64.47
CA GLU A 583 37.00 80.55 64.39
C GLU A 583 37.41 79.46 65.40
N GLY A 584 37.87 78.32 64.89
CA GLY A 584 38.37 77.20 65.68
C GLY A 584 37.44 75.97 65.76
N ASP A 585 36.24 76.03 65.18
CA ASP A 585 35.28 74.91 65.21
C ASP A 585 35.75 73.71 64.35
N GLU A 586 35.51 72.50 64.84
CA GLU A 586 35.71 71.27 64.06
C GLU A 586 34.51 71.03 63.13
N LEU A 587 34.78 70.74 61.86
CA LEU A 587 33.75 70.34 60.91
C LEU A 587 33.74 68.82 60.75
N GLU A 588 32.56 68.21 60.91
CA GLU A 588 32.33 66.78 60.67
C GLU A 588 32.08 66.52 59.19
N VAL A 589 32.91 65.69 58.58
CA VAL A 589 32.79 65.28 57.18
C VAL A 589 32.25 63.85 57.12
N GLN A 590 31.27 63.61 56.25
CA GLN A 590 30.77 62.30 55.87
C GLN A 590 30.86 62.17 54.35
N ILE A 591 31.51 61.11 53.89
CA ILE A 591 31.54 60.73 52.48
C ILE A 591 30.67 59.48 52.33
N ALA A 592 29.73 59.51 51.40
CA ALA A 592 28.94 58.37 50.97
C ALA A 592 29.24 58.08 49.50
N ILE A 593 29.29 56.81 49.13
CA ILE A 593 29.51 56.37 47.75
C ILE A 593 28.46 55.35 47.33
N ASP A 594 28.13 55.33 46.05
CA ASP A 594 27.26 54.36 45.41
C ASP A 594 28.04 53.73 44.25
N ASP A 595 28.43 52.46 44.40
CA ASP A 595 29.18 51.71 43.41
C ASP A 595 28.79 50.22 43.44
N ALA A 596 29.53 49.36 42.73
CA ALA A 596 29.18 47.94 42.66
C ALA A 596 29.18 47.24 44.04
N ASP A 597 29.95 47.74 44.99
CA ASP A 597 30.18 47.08 46.29
C ASP A 597 29.56 47.89 47.47
N HIS A 598 29.16 49.15 47.27
CA HIS A 598 28.70 50.06 48.33
C HIS A 598 27.44 50.83 47.92
N SER A 599 26.57 51.12 48.90
CA SER A 599 25.33 51.89 48.67
C SER A 599 25.44 53.31 49.23
N ILE A 600 24.82 54.28 48.54
CA ILE A 600 24.81 55.70 48.97
C ILE A 600 24.22 55.94 50.36
N SER A 601 23.45 54.99 50.89
CA SER A 601 22.86 55.07 52.23
C SER A 601 23.88 54.84 53.34
N ASP A 602 25.00 54.19 53.02
CA ASP A 602 26.06 53.87 53.96
C ASP A 602 27.15 54.95 53.97
N THR A 603 27.66 55.26 55.17
CA THR A 603 28.80 56.17 55.29
C THR A 603 30.07 55.42 54.92
N TYR A 604 30.69 55.82 53.81
CA TYR A 604 31.95 55.28 53.34
C TYR A 604 33.13 55.74 54.20
N GLU A 605 33.18 57.03 54.53
CA GLU A 605 34.22 57.61 55.37
C GLU A 605 33.63 58.71 56.27
N HIS A 606 34.06 58.76 57.54
CA HIS A 606 33.64 59.80 58.48
C HIS A 606 34.83 60.30 59.31
N PHE A 607 35.06 61.62 59.30
CA PHE A 607 36.19 62.23 60.01
C PHE A 607 35.94 63.71 60.28
N LYS A 608 36.84 64.35 61.05
CA LYS A 608 36.78 65.78 61.38
C LYS A 608 37.91 66.57 60.74
N ILE A 609 37.65 67.82 60.35
CA ILE A 609 38.65 68.71 59.75
C ILE A 609 38.72 70.06 60.48
N LYS A 610 39.92 70.66 60.48
CA LYS A 610 40.22 72.04 60.95
C LYS A 610 40.87 72.91 59.87
N GLU A 611 41.06 72.36 58.67
CA GLU A 611 41.64 73.00 57.50
C GLU A 611 41.10 72.31 56.23
N PRO A 612 41.20 72.93 55.04
CA PRO A 612 40.76 72.30 53.79
C PRO A 612 41.54 71.01 53.50
N VAL A 613 40.85 69.95 53.10
CA VAL A 613 41.44 68.62 52.88
C VAL A 613 41.07 68.08 51.50
N GLU A 614 42.00 67.39 50.84
CA GLU A 614 41.71 66.58 49.67
C GLU A 614 41.61 65.09 50.05
N ARG A 615 40.60 64.41 49.48
CA ARG A 615 40.41 62.95 49.60
C ARG A 615 40.32 62.33 48.21
N THR A 616 40.83 61.11 48.08
CA THR A 616 40.69 60.32 46.87
C THR A 616 39.67 59.23 47.14
N ILE A 617 38.60 59.21 46.37
CA ILE A 617 37.53 58.23 46.44
C ILE A 617 37.74 57.23 45.31
N GLU A 618 37.72 55.94 45.63
CA GLU A 618 37.80 54.86 44.64
C GLU A 618 36.41 54.25 44.44
N LEU A 619 35.91 54.30 43.21
CA LEU A 619 34.59 53.79 42.82
C LEU A 619 34.76 52.64 41.84
N LYS A 620 34.20 51.48 42.17
CA LYS A 620 34.18 50.30 41.28
C LYS A 620 32.89 50.31 40.47
N ILE A 621 33.00 50.59 39.16
CA ILE A 621 31.85 50.79 38.27
C ILE A 621 31.75 49.60 37.31
N GLU A 622 30.59 48.95 37.28
CA GLU A 622 30.27 47.92 36.30
C GLU A 622 29.90 48.54 34.93
N PRO A 623 30.15 47.82 33.82
CA PRO A 623 29.79 48.29 32.48
C PRO A 623 28.30 48.66 32.38
N GLY A 624 28.01 49.88 31.92
CA GLY A 624 26.64 50.39 31.77
C GLY A 624 26.01 50.99 33.05
N GLN A 625 26.68 50.88 34.20
CA GLN A 625 26.27 51.55 35.43
C GLN A 625 27.01 52.88 35.64
N LYS A 626 26.57 53.65 36.65
CA LYS A 626 27.20 54.91 37.07
C LYS A 626 27.56 54.82 38.55
N GLY A 627 28.73 55.29 38.92
CA GLY A 627 29.13 55.48 40.31
C GLY A 627 28.72 56.87 40.80
N TYR A 628 28.41 57.00 42.09
CA TYR A 628 28.05 58.27 42.71
C TYR A 628 28.88 58.50 43.97
N TYR A 629 29.20 59.75 44.26
CA TYR A 629 29.66 60.12 45.60
C TYR A 629 28.96 61.38 46.07
N GLN A 630 28.83 61.48 47.39
CA GLN A 630 28.29 62.63 48.09
C GLN A 630 29.16 62.92 49.30
N VAL A 631 29.56 64.19 49.45
CA VAL A 631 30.28 64.67 50.62
C VAL A 631 29.41 65.66 51.37
N MET A 632 29.23 65.38 52.67
CA MET A 632 28.50 66.20 53.61
C MET A 632 29.46 66.75 54.66
N VAL A 633 29.29 68.03 55.00
CA VAL A 633 30.03 68.70 56.07
C VAL A 633 29.00 69.29 57.04
N ASN A 634 29.04 68.90 58.32
CA ASN A 634 28.03 69.24 59.34
C ASN A 634 26.59 69.04 58.83
N ASN A 635 26.33 67.88 58.23
CA ASN A 635 25.05 67.47 57.63
C ASN A 635 24.56 68.34 56.44
N LYS A 636 25.43 69.16 55.84
CA LYS A 636 25.14 69.91 54.60
C LYS A 636 25.95 69.33 53.44
N VAL A 637 25.31 69.09 52.31
CA VAL A 637 25.99 68.58 51.10
C VAL A 637 26.87 69.67 50.50
N VAL A 638 28.17 69.39 50.39
CA VAL A 638 29.16 70.34 49.84
C VAL A 638 29.65 69.95 48.46
N SER A 639 29.64 68.67 48.12
CA SER A 639 30.06 68.16 46.82
C SER A 639 29.33 66.86 46.50
N TYR A 640 28.91 66.69 45.26
CA TYR A 640 28.39 65.44 44.74
C TYR A 640 28.70 65.34 43.26
N LYS A 641 28.93 64.13 42.75
CA LYS A 641 29.16 63.90 41.33
C LYS A 641 28.76 62.49 40.93
N THR A 642 28.32 62.36 39.69
CA THR A 642 28.11 61.07 39.02
C THR A 642 29.28 60.80 38.11
N ILE A 643 29.82 59.58 38.18
CA ILE A 643 30.94 59.10 37.37
C ILE A 643 30.42 57.98 36.47
N GLU A 644 30.62 58.13 35.16
CA GLU A 644 30.21 57.11 34.18
C GLU A 644 31.31 56.04 34.03
N TYR A 645 30.91 54.83 33.61
CA TYR A 645 31.85 53.77 33.29
C TYR A 645 32.89 54.25 32.26
N PRO A 646 34.21 54.15 32.54
CA PRO A 646 35.24 54.67 31.64
C PRO A 646 35.19 54.02 30.27
N LYS A 647 35.16 54.85 29.21
CA LYS A 647 35.34 54.37 27.84
C LYS A 647 36.72 53.72 27.72
N ASP A 648 36.80 52.62 26.97
CA ASP A 648 38.09 52.05 26.57
C ASP A 648 38.82 53.09 25.71
N GLU A 649 40.02 53.52 26.11
CA GLU A 649 40.88 54.45 25.35
C GLU A 649 41.48 53.79 24.10
#